data_AF-A0A813NWN4-F1
#
_entry.id   AF-A0A813NWN4-F1
#
_cell.length_a   1.000
_cell.length_b   1.000
_cell.length_c   1.000
_cell.angle_alpha   90.00
_cell.angle_beta   90.00
_cell.angle_gamma   90.00
#
_symmetry.space_group_name_H-M   'P 1'
#
loop_
_entity.id
_entity.type
_entity.pdbx_description
1 polymer ?
#
loop_
_entity_poly.entity_id
_entity_poly.type
_entity_poly.pdbx_seq_one_letter_code
_entity_poly.pdbx_strand_id
1 'polypeptide(L)'
;MAQRKLLTNDSKNPSDASPSEIDVEIDHDKHANLVENESDGLETACYRKCHGQFSLNETENHFQYEIPLDFSPFERNLSTFTQEQYERLDELLLNGSTIFDLQKLFQSKRLTSYELCLYYLKRIQDKNKYYKAILELNPQLLNDAREIDKNRTVEQRSQVYGCVAAFKGNISISGLYNDCGSYVLHSKRMIIDAPIVKYFRSQGVLILGRCNLSEWAYGMTTKAPSGFSSVGGQCLHPDDYHQDISGSSSGSACALRLNMCTFTIGTETAGSLLSPAMHAKNVCSLKPTQGTWPNNEIIPLNYDQDTCGPMTKTVEELIFLHQIISKQSINERKNICVGIIGENVNDFSLLTQICHHLNYSVVNLNKEKSIISDFLTIVTGNPSTSSISFTEFLCYAMKRDITDYLSSHSTLYDNCSSLDQVYTWNKEHSKYIPYGQELFTKACEETITEEQYINYKQALEQAWTNFKQICKIKMTSNIMRDGPPNFKENRTLSAESTTSEGDNNESITPPPAYNWEKDKRKSKIFDDGTISFFWRTHTVTVLTISMAILFYVAIFEKQNLDSSFNTKRGLLACSIFFLLFGVVITPDGPFIRPHPALWRLVLCFSVLYEILLIYILFQNVDDARHLLTHIDPELGKPLPDKDYGGSCRIYDWENPSDPFHSFRDKMDGFVLSHFFGWWLKTLILRDFWLCWVTSIGFEVLEYSLEHQLPNFSECWWDHWILDALICNGGGIYLGLKTCEYLKMKPYNWRGMWKIPTVRGKIMRVLGQFTPHDWLEFSWRPQSSLKRWCAMLGIITMLFLAELGTFYLKFILWIPPPHLLCLGRLLFFLLAGGVAMREVFEYLDNSECKKFGRQSWLISAIIITEVLIVLKFGWNIVTLPFPFHITVLWLTIIILLFLWTVYQFWFKKLIHWHHRRSSAPVIQLQSETEQSTNYSSDDNSTLRRRTILE
;
A
#
# COMPACT_ATOMS: atom_id res chain seq x y z
N MET A 1 15.80 -47.20 49.65
CA MET A 1 15.28 -48.44 49.02
C MET A 1 14.27 -48.01 47.97
N ALA A 2 14.31 -48.36 46.71
CA ALA A 2 15.23 -49.08 45.84
C ALA A 2 14.88 -48.53 44.43
N GLN A 3 15.84 -47.97 43.69
CA GLN A 3 16.56 -48.68 42.63
C GLN A 3 15.62 -49.27 41.55
N ARG A 4 15.64 -48.68 40.35
CA ARG A 4 16.48 -49.06 39.19
C ARG A 4 15.81 -50.13 38.32
N LYS A 5 15.69 -49.79 37.04
CA LYS A 5 16.23 -50.48 35.83
C LYS A 5 15.47 -49.91 34.63
N LEU A 6 16.00 -48.97 33.85
CA LEU A 6 17.15 -49.04 32.92
C LEU A 6 17.21 -50.31 32.07
N LEU A 7 17.07 -50.06 30.76
CA LEU A 7 17.64 -50.79 29.61
C LEU A 7 16.87 -52.09 29.28
N THR A 8 16.49 -52.37 28.04
CA THR A 8 17.22 -52.26 26.77
C THR A 8 16.28 -52.32 25.57
N ASN A 9 16.70 -51.70 24.46
CA ASN A 9 16.64 -52.14 23.05
C ASN A 9 15.80 -53.40 22.76
N ASP A 10 14.96 -53.41 21.73
CA ASP A 10 15.43 -53.48 20.35
C ASP A 10 14.26 -53.50 19.36
N SER A 11 14.61 -53.09 18.15
CA SER A 11 13.89 -53.10 16.87
C SER A 11 12.75 -54.11 16.67
N LYS A 12 11.65 -53.62 16.06
CA LYS A 12 11.11 -54.10 14.76
C LYS A 12 9.74 -53.46 14.47
N ASN A 13 9.66 -52.65 13.42
CA ASN A 13 8.42 -52.50 12.65
C ASN A 13 8.26 -53.73 11.75
N PRO A 14 7.03 -54.20 11.50
CA PRO A 14 6.42 -53.84 10.22
C PRO A 14 4.91 -53.53 10.29
N SER A 15 4.53 -52.64 9.39
CA SER A 15 3.25 -52.49 8.69
C SER A 15 2.19 -53.60 8.89
N ASP A 16 0.99 -53.20 9.32
CA ASP A 16 -0.27 -53.31 8.55
C ASP A 16 -1.49 -53.05 9.45
N ALA A 17 -2.23 -51.97 9.17
CA ALA A 17 -3.70 -51.85 9.22
C ALA A 17 -4.13 -50.38 9.29
N SER A 18 -4.93 -49.97 8.30
CA SER A 18 -5.79 -48.77 8.31
C SER A 18 -7.26 -49.24 8.29
N PRO A 19 -8.27 -48.36 8.26
CA PRO A 19 -8.63 -47.29 9.20
C PRO A 19 -10.05 -47.51 9.77
N SER A 20 -10.48 -46.74 10.77
CA SER A 20 -11.91 -46.62 11.11
C SER A 20 -12.25 -45.22 11.59
N GLU A 21 -13.01 -44.52 10.75
CA GLU A 21 -13.78 -43.30 11.03
C GLU A 21 -14.85 -43.57 12.08
N ILE A 22 -15.10 -42.61 12.99
CA ILE A 22 -16.45 -42.30 13.52
C ILE A 22 -16.54 -40.78 13.74
N ASP A 23 -17.61 -40.23 13.16
CA ASP A 23 -18.06 -38.84 13.09
C ASP A 23 -18.49 -38.21 14.44
N VAL A 24 -18.42 -36.88 14.51
CA VAL A 24 -19.27 -36.05 15.38
C VAL A 24 -19.79 -34.86 14.57
N GLU A 25 -21.12 -34.83 14.38
CA GLU A 25 -21.90 -33.76 13.74
C GLU A 25 -21.82 -32.42 14.51
N ILE A 26 -21.75 -31.31 13.79
CA ILE A 26 -21.95 -29.95 14.30
C ILE A 26 -23.26 -29.43 13.68
N ASP A 27 -24.24 -29.17 14.54
CA ASP A 27 -25.52 -28.58 14.19
C ASP A 27 -25.40 -27.04 14.10
N HIS A 28 -25.78 -26.49 12.95
CA HIS A 28 -25.81 -25.07 12.63
C HIS A 28 -27.27 -24.62 12.60
N ASP A 29 -27.76 -23.98 13.67
CA ASP A 29 -28.79 -22.94 13.58
C ASP A 29 -29.17 -22.38 14.97
N LYS A 30 -28.80 -21.12 15.23
CA LYS A 30 -29.53 -20.10 16.00
C LYS A 30 -28.65 -18.88 16.31
N HIS A 31 -28.59 -17.96 15.37
CA HIS A 31 -28.17 -16.57 15.64
C HIS A 31 -29.21 -15.60 15.05
N ALA A 32 -30.13 -15.15 15.91
CA ALA A 32 -30.80 -13.85 15.77
C ALA A 32 -31.49 -13.50 17.09
N ASN A 33 -31.30 -12.26 17.52
CA ASN A 33 -31.99 -11.55 18.61
C ASN A 33 -31.51 -11.85 20.03
N LEU A 34 -30.64 -10.97 20.54
CA LEU A 34 -30.80 -10.24 21.80
C LEU A 34 -29.62 -9.24 21.88
N VAL A 35 -29.84 -8.05 21.32
CA VAL A 35 -29.00 -6.87 21.54
C VAL A 35 -29.78 -6.00 22.51
N GLU A 36 -29.29 -5.88 23.74
CA GLU A 36 -29.29 -4.66 24.56
C GLU A 36 -28.80 -4.99 25.98
N ASN A 37 -27.85 -4.19 26.46
CA ASN A 37 -27.29 -4.10 27.83
C ASN A 37 -26.24 -5.15 28.22
N GLU A 38 -24.96 -4.82 27.98
CA GLU A 38 -23.81 -5.05 28.89
C GLU A 38 -22.50 -4.64 28.16
N SER A 39 -22.13 -3.36 28.23
CA SER A 39 -20.94 -2.80 27.54
C SER A 39 -19.69 -2.62 28.42
N ASP A 40 -19.71 -3.01 29.70
CA ASP A 40 -18.58 -2.78 30.63
C ASP A 40 -17.79 -4.05 30.98
N GLY A 41 -18.01 -5.17 30.27
CA GLY A 41 -17.46 -6.49 30.63
C GLY A 41 -16.46 -7.14 29.65
N LEU A 42 -16.34 -6.65 28.41
CA LEU A 42 -15.65 -7.43 27.36
C LEU A 42 -14.12 -7.21 27.27
N GLU A 43 -13.59 -6.02 27.55
CA GLU A 43 -12.15 -5.79 27.44
C GLU A 43 -11.36 -6.41 28.60
N THR A 44 -11.89 -6.35 29.82
CA THR A 44 -11.28 -7.04 30.97
C THR A 44 -11.43 -8.56 30.87
N ALA A 45 -12.49 -9.05 30.21
CA ALA A 45 -12.70 -10.48 29.99
C ALA A 45 -11.78 -11.06 28.91
N CYS A 46 -11.46 -10.33 27.84
CA CYS A 46 -10.48 -10.79 26.85
C CYS A 46 -9.05 -10.83 27.42
N TYR A 47 -8.72 -9.85 28.28
CA TYR A 47 -7.42 -9.80 28.98
C TYR A 47 -7.27 -10.90 30.05
N ARG A 48 -8.36 -11.28 30.75
CA ARG A 48 -8.36 -12.37 31.75
C ARG A 48 -8.60 -13.76 31.16
N LYS A 49 -9.34 -13.93 30.05
CA LYS A 49 -9.61 -15.26 29.44
C LYS A 49 -8.41 -15.84 28.70
N CYS A 50 -7.48 -15.02 28.18
CA CYS A 50 -6.26 -15.51 27.54
C CYS A 50 -5.10 -15.78 28.52
N HIS A 51 -5.19 -15.32 29.77
CA HIS A 51 -4.19 -15.57 30.81
C HIS A 51 -4.86 -15.93 32.16
N GLY A 52 -5.60 -17.04 32.15
CA GLY A 52 -6.12 -17.65 33.38
C GLY A 52 -5.07 -18.49 34.09
N GLN A 53 -4.80 -18.16 35.36
CA GLN A 53 -4.04 -18.93 36.36
C GLN A 53 -2.51 -19.01 36.23
N PHE A 54 -1.80 -17.90 36.38
CA PHE A 54 -0.48 -17.95 37.01
C PHE A 54 -0.28 -16.70 37.87
N SER A 55 -0.33 -16.87 39.21
CA SER A 55 0.34 -15.94 40.09
C SER A 55 1.84 -16.13 39.86
N LEU A 56 2.46 -15.20 39.15
CA LEU A 56 3.92 -15.10 39.13
C LEU A 56 4.35 -14.87 40.58
N ASN A 57 5.06 -15.82 41.18
CA ASN A 57 5.73 -15.56 42.45
C ASN A 57 6.71 -14.42 42.21
N GLU A 58 6.46 -13.25 42.81
CA GLU A 58 7.27 -12.04 42.62
C GLU A 58 8.77 -12.30 42.83
N THR A 59 9.13 -13.30 43.63
CA THR A 59 10.51 -13.63 44.01
C THR A 59 11.40 -14.24 42.90
N GLU A 60 10.86 -14.81 41.83
CA GLU A 60 11.68 -15.56 40.85
C GLU A 60 12.36 -14.69 39.77
N ASN A 61 11.89 -13.46 39.55
CA ASN A 61 12.41 -12.60 38.48
C ASN A 61 13.37 -11.51 38.94
N HIS A 62 13.57 -11.30 40.24
CA HIS A 62 14.39 -10.20 40.76
C HIS A 62 15.84 -10.62 40.96
N PHE A 63 16.75 -9.92 40.28
CA PHE A 63 18.15 -9.96 40.66
C PHE A 63 18.29 -9.17 41.95
N GLN A 64 18.86 -9.78 42.99
CA GLN A 64 18.91 -9.20 44.34
C GLN A 64 19.49 -7.79 44.38
N TYR A 65 20.40 -7.49 43.45
CA TYR A 65 21.06 -6.21 43.35
C TYR A 65 20.54 -5.39 42.18
N GLU A 66 19.37 -5.60 41.57
CA GLU A 66 18.93 -4.67 40.51
C GLU A 66 18.53 -3.29 41.08
N ILE A 67 18.64 -2.25 40.25
CA ILE A 67 18.23 -0.88 40.63
C ILE A 67 16.78 -0.67 40.18
N PRO A 68 15.86 -0.35 41.09
CA PRO A 68 14.47 -0.11 40.73
C PRO A 68 14.33 1.18 39.92
N LEU A 69 13.34 1.21 39.02
CA LEU A 69 13.05 2.39 38.21
C LEU A 69 12.50 3.52 39.09
N ASP A 70 13.09 4.71 39.00
CA ASP A 70 12.66 5.88 39.77
C ASP A 70 11.48 6.60 39.10
N PHE A 71 10.33 6.59 39.78
CA PHE A 71 9.12 7.32 39.37
C PHE A 71 8.87 8.61 40.17
N SER A 72 9.72 8.94 41.15
CA SER A 72 9.54 10.12 41.99
C SER A 72 9.40 11.44 41.21
N PRO A 73 10.06 11.66 40.04
CA PRO A 73 9.87 12.88 39.25
C PRO A 73 8.46 13.02 38.65
N PHE A 74 7.69 11.92 38.58
CA PHE A 74 6.39 11.85 37.90
C PHE A 74 5.22 11.56 38.84
N GLU A 75 5.47 11.29 40.12
CA GLU A 75 4.47 10.81 41.09
C GLU A 75 3.24 11.73 41.18
N ARG A 76 3.47 13.04 41.25
CA ARG A 76 2.39 14.04 41.26
C ARG A 76 1.55 13.99 39.98
N ASN A 77 2.19 13.80 38.82
CA ASN A 77 1.48 13.79 37.55
C ASN A 77 0.71 12.49 37.35
N LEU A 78 1.31 11.35 37.71
CA LEU A 78 0.70 10.02 37.64
C LEU A 78 -0.45 9.87 38.62
N SER A 79 -0.38 10.46 39.82
CA SER A 79 -1.50 10.45 40.78
C SER A 79 -2.71 11.27 40.30
N THR A 80 -2.49 12.31 39.49
CA THR A 80 -3.58 13.08 38.84
C THR A 80 -4.08 12.46 37.53
N PHE A 81 -3.37 11.49 36.98
CA PHE A 81 -3.72 10.84 35.71
C PHE A 81 -4.68 9.68 35.99
N THR A 82 -5.95 9.92 35.67
CA THR A 82 -7.05 9.01 36.02
C THR A 82 -7.07 7.75 35.15
N GLN A 83 -7.69 6.70 35.67
CA GLN A 83 -7.89 5.45 34.92
C GLN A 83 -8.72 5.66 33.64
N GLU A 84 -9.75 6.50 33.70
CA GLU A 84 -10.58 6.87 32.53
C GLU A 84 -9.75 7.55 31.43
N GLN A 85 -8.84 8.46 31.80
CA GLN A 85 -7.92 9.07 30.83
C GLN A 85 -6.97 8.05 30.22
N TYR A 86 -6.48 7.09 31.01
CA TYR A 86 -5.63 6.02 30.51
C TYR A 86 -6.37 5.13 29.50
N GLU A 87 -7.58 4.67 29.82
CA GLU A 87 -8.40 3.80 28.95
C GLU A 87 -8.77 4.51 27.64
N ARG A 88 -9.19 5.77 27.70
CA ARG A 88 -9.44 6.61 26.52
C ARG A 88 -8.22 6.69 25.60
N LEU A 89 -7.02 6.84 26.18
CA LEU A 89 -5.77 6.94 25.41
C LEU A 89 -5.31 5.56 24.89
N ASP A 90 -5.52 4.48 25.65
CA ASP A 90 -5.22 3.11 25.22
C ASP A 90 -6.08 2.75 23.99
N GLU A 91 -7.39 2.99 24.03
CA GLU A 91 -8.31 2.76 22.90
C GLU A 91 -7.91 3.60 21.67
N LEU A 92 -7.56 4.88 21.88
CA LEU A 92 -7.12 5.77 20.81
C LEU A 92 -5.84 5.27 20.11
N LEU A 93 -4.93 4.66 20.87
CA LEU A 93 -3.61 4.21 20.40
C LEU A 93 -3.58 2.73 20.01
N LEU A 94 -4.64 1.97 20.29
CA LEU A 94 -4.83 0.55 19.98
C LEU A 94 -4.90 0.30 18.46
N ASN A 95 -5.47 1.24 17.70
CA ASN A 95 -5.72 1.12 16.26
C ASN A 95 -4.76 1.96 15.36
N GLY A 96 -3.76 2.65 15.91
CA GLY A 96 -2.90 3.53 15.12
C GLY A 96 -1.89 4.33 15.92
N SER A 97 -0.78 3.69 16.30
CA SER A 97 0.33 4.35 17.02
C SER A 97 1.65 4.28 16.26
N THR A 98 1.59 4.43 14.94
CA THR A 98 2.76 4.76 14.12
C THR A 98 3.14 6.23 14.31
N ILE A 99 4.36 6.61 13.93
CA ILE A 99 4.82 8.01 13.86
C ILE A 99 3.79 8.86 13.08
N PHE A 100 3.32 8.37 11.94
CA PHE A 100 2.40 9.11 11.07
C PHE A 100 1.00 9.28 11.68
N ASP A 101 0.51 8.28 12.39
CA ASP A 101 -0.80 8.37 13.04
C ASP A 101 -0.76 9.31 14.24
N LEU A 102 0.31 9.28 15.03
CA LEU A 102 0.52 10.24 16.11
C LEU A 102 0.54 11.69 15.59
N GLN A 103 1.18 11.95 14.46
CA GLN A 103 1.15 13.29 13.86
C GLN A 103 -0.28 13.73 13.50
N LYS A 104 -1.13 12.84 12.97
CA LYS A 104 -2.54 13.16 12.70
C LYS A 104 -3.31 13.46 14.00
N LEU A 105 -3.04 12.72 15.07
CA LEU A 105 -3.68 12.95 16.37
C LEU A 105 -3.24 14.28 17.01
N PHE A 106 -1.96 14.63 16.90
CA PHE A 106 -1.45 15.93 17.33
C PHE A 106 -2.06 17.08 16.53
N GLN A 107 -2.13 16.95 15.20
CA GLN A 107 -2.70 17.97 14.30
C GLN A 107 -4.19 18.20 14.56
N SER A 108 -4.94 17.13 14.82
CA SER A 108 -6.37 17.21 15.17
C SER A 108 -6.63 17.61 16.62
N LYS A 109 -5.58 17.87 17.42
CA LYS A 109 -5.66 18.19 18.86
C LYS A 109 -6.40 17.14 19.69
N ARG A 110 -6.44 15.89 19.20
CA ARG A 110 -7.04 14.75 19.91
C ARG A 110 -6.08 14.11 20.91
N LEU A 111 -4.81 14.45 20.82
CA LEU A 111 -3.73 13.98 21.67
C LEU A 111 -2.71 15.12 21.80
N THR A 112 -2.11 15.30 22.97
CA THR A 112 -0.90 16.12 23.14
C THR A 112 0.33 15.27 23.42
N SER A 113 1.53 15.81 23.22
CA SER A 113 2.76 15.09 23.57
C SER A 113 2.86 14.80 25.06
N TYR A 114 2.38 15.73 25.91
CA TYR A 114 2.30 15.53 27.36
C TYR A 114 1.36 14.38 27.75
N GLU A 115 0.17 14.28 27.14
CA GLU A 115 -0.75 13.16 27.35
C GLU A 115 -0.12 11.83 26.91
N LEU A 116 0.57 11.83 25.76
CA LEU A 116 1.27 10.64 25.25
C LEU A 116 2.38 10.18 26.22
N CYS A 117 3.17 11.12 26.76
CA CYS A 117 4.19 10.80 27.76
C CYS A 117 3.60 10.24 29.05
N LEU A 118 2.49 10.81 29.55
CA LEU A 118 1.80 10.26 30.73
C LEU A 118 1.27 8.85 30.50
N TYR A 119 0.65 8.62 29.35
CA TYR A 119 0.19 7.29 28.95
C TYR A 119 1.34 6.27 28.94
N TYR A 120 2.47 6.60 28.32
CA TYR A 120 3.63 5.73 28.31
C TYR A 120 4.23 5.51 29.70
N LEU A 121 4.37 6.56 30.53
CA LEU A 121 4.87 6.44 31.90
C LEU A 121 3.98 5.54 32.76
N LYS A 122 2.66 5.69 32.67
CA LYS A 122 1.71 4.83 33.38
C LYS A 122 1.83 3.38 32.94
N ARG A 123 1.93 3.15 31.63
CA ARG A 123 2.12 1.80 31.07
C ARG A 123 3.45 1.17 31.51
N ILE A 124 4.53 1.96 31.61
CA ILE A 124 5.82 1.51 32.11
C ILE A 124 5.73 1.18 33.60
N GLN A 125 5.06 2.01 34.41
CA GLN A 125 4.82 1.73 35.83
C GLN A 125 4.12 0.38 36.04
N ASP A 126 3.13 0.06 35.21
CA ASP A 126 2.33 -1.15 35.36
C ASP A 126 3.04 -2.40 34.83
N LYS A 127 3.83 -2.27 33.75
CA LYS A 127 4.42 -3.41 33.04
C LYS A 127 5.90 -3.65 33.34
N ASN A 128 6.71 -2.60 33.53
CA ASN A 128 8.17 -2.73 33.62
C ASN A 128 8.64 -3.49 34.86
N LYS A 129 7.84 -3.51 35.95
CA LYS A 129 8.09 -4.36 37.12
C LYS A 129 8.19 -5.85 36.79
N TYR A 130 7.56 -6.30 35.70
CA TYR A 130 7.63 -7.67 35.23
C TYR A 130 8.63 -7.81 34.07
N TYR A 131 8.50 -6.97 33.05
CA TYR A 131 9.23 -7.16 31.79
C TYR A 131 10.62 -6.55 31.74
N LYS A 132 10.94 -5.60 32.63
CA LYS A 132 12.26 -4.96 32.78
C LYS A 132 12.88 -4.48 31.46
N ALA A 133 12.05 -3.86 30.63
CA ALA A 133 12.42 -3.33 29.33
C ALA A 133 13.14 -1.97 29.43
N ILE A 134 12.88 -1.19 30.48
CA ILE A 134 13.43 0.15 30.73
C ILE A 134 14.35 0.12 31.95
N LEU A 135 15.57 0.66 31.82
CA LEU A 135 16.56 0.82 32.89
C LEU A 135 16.38 2.10 33.68
N GLU A 136 16.08 3.19 32.98
CA GLU A 136 16.09 4.52 33.56
C GLU A 136 15.16 5.46 32.79
N LEU A 137 14.40 6.29 33.49
CA LEU A 137 13.53 7.31 32.90
C LEU A 137 14.22 8.68 32.92
N ASN A 138 13.97 9.48 31.89
CA ASN A 138 14.42 10.88 31.86
C ASN A 138 13.54 11.74 32.78
N PRO A 139 14.07 12.28 33.89
CA PRO A 139 13.27 13.08 34.83
C PRO A 139 12.70 14.37 34.19
N GLN A 140 13.27 14.84 33.08
CA GLN A 140 12.79 16.03 32.36
C GLN A 140 11.68 15.74 31.36
N LEU A 141 11.31 14.47 31.12
CA LEU A 141 10.40 14.06 30.04
C LEU A 141 9.09 14.88 30.00
N LEU A 142 8.42 15.04 31.13
CA LEU A 142 7.14 15.77 31.19
C LEU A 142 7.31 17.29 31.06
N ASN A 143 8.45 17.84 31.49
CA ASN A 143 8.76 19.27 31.29
C ASN A 143 9.05 19.53 29.80
N ASP A 144 9.87 18.68 29.18
CA ASP A 144 10.14 18.73 27.76
C ASP A 144 8.83 18.61 26.95
N ALA A 145 7.94 17.69 27.33
CA ALA A 145 6.67 17.49 26.65
C ALA A 145 5.76 18.73 26.72
N ARG A 146 5.73 19.43 27.86
CA ARG A 146 5.00 20.71 27.99
C ARG A 146 5.58 21.79 27.10
N GLU A 147 6.90 21.91 27.01
CA GLU A 147 7.55 22.88 26.14
C GLU A 147 7.32 22.55 24.66
N ILE A 148 7.37 21.27 24.26
CA ILE A 148 7.03 20.81 22.92
C ILE A 148 5.60 21.18 22.55
N ASP A 149 4.64 20.93 23.44
CA ASP A 149 3.22 21.25 23.22
C ASP A 149 2.95 22.76 23.21
N LYS A 150 3.54 23.51 24.14
CA LYS A 150 3.42 24.99 24.21
C LYS A 150 3.94 25.66 22.95
N ASN A 151 5.06 25.16 22.43
CA ASN A 151 5.66 25.73 21.24
C ASN A 151 5.01 25.20 19.95
N ARG A 152 4.02 24.28 19.99
CA ARG A 152 3.44 23.62 18.80
C ARG A 152 2.73 24.61 17.86
N THR A 153 3.40 25.00 16.77
CA THR A 153 2.85 25.80 15.66
C THR A 153 2.51 24.93 14.45
N VAL A 154 1.54 25.36 13.63
CA VAL A 154 0.98 24.58 12.51
C VAL A 154 1.94 24.48 11.32
N GLU A 155 2.93 25.37 11.20
CA GLU A 155 3.47 25.71 9.87
C GLU A 155 4.82 25.11 9.47
N GLN A 156 5.62 24.45 10.32
CA GLN A 156 6.90 23.84 9.85
C GLN A 156 7.60 23.00 10.93
N ARG A 157 7.30 21.68 11.03
CA ARG A 157 8.02 20.76 11.93
C ARG A 157 8.21 19.37 11.33
N SER A 158 9.25 18.67 11.80
CA SER A 158 9.57 17.29 11.43
C SER A 158 8.42 16.34 11.74
N GLN A 159 8.24 15.26 10.97
CA GLN A 159 7.16 14.29 11.21
C GLN A 159 7.37 13.44 12.48
N VAL A 160 8.51 13.58 13.17
CA VAL A 160 8.75 12.99 14.49
C VAL A 160 8.52 13.98 15.64
N TYR A 161 8.09 15.21 15.35
CA TYR A 161 7.96 16.25 16.35
C TYR A 161 6.91 15.88 17.42
N GLY A 162 7.37 15.78 18.66
CA GLY A 162 6.57 15.38 19.81
C GLY A 162 6.29 13.88 19.94
N CYS A 163 6.91 13.04 19.09
CA CYS A 163 6.97 11.59 19.31
C CYS A 163 7.94 11.25 20.45
N VAL A 164 7.78 10.07 21.05
CA VAL A 164 8.56 9.65 22.22
C VAL A 164 9.49 8.49 21.85
N ALA A 165 10.79 8.68 22.04
CA ALA A 165 11.81 7.68 21.72
C ALA A 165 12.55 7.19 22.96
N ALA A 166 12.89 5.90 22.98
CA ALA A 166 13.73 5.28 23.99
C ALA A 166 15.03 4.77 23.37
N PHE A 167 16.15 4.86 24.10
CA PHE A 167 17.48 4.54 23.57
C PHE A 167 18.09 3.42 24.39
N LYS A 168 18.81 2.50 23.76
CA LYS A 168 19.51 1.42 24.48
C LYS A 168 20.49 1.97 25.52
N GLY A 169 20.64 1.28 26.64
CA GLY A 169 21.44 1.70 27.80
C GLY A 169 22.95 1.87 27.61
N ASN A 170 23.46 1.69 26.40
CA ASN A 170 24.84 1.98 26.03
C ASN A 170 25.01 3.26 25.19
N ILE A 171 23.93 4.03 24.97
CA ILE A 171 23.92 5.29 24.23
C ILE A 171 23.88 6.45 25.22
N SER A 172 24.83 7.38 25.13
CA SER A 172 24.90 8.54 26.02
C SER A 172 23.69 9.47 25.86
N ILE A 173 23.03 9.78 26.97
CA ILE A 173 21.98 10.81 27.08
C ILE A 173 22.38 11.74 28.21
N SER A 174 22.49 13.04 27.94
CA SER A 174 22.81 14.03 28.98
C SER A 174 21.78 13.98 30.11
N GLY A 175 22.27 13.90 31.35
CA GLY A 175 21.47 13.77 32.57
C GLY A 175 21.16 12.33 33.01
N LEU A 176 21.50 11.31 32.21
CA LEU A 176 21.27 9.89 32.52
C LEU A 176 22.58 9.11 32.65
N TYR A 177 22.54 7.90 33.22
CA TYR A 177 23.72 7.03 33.26
C TYR A 177 24.03 6.47 31.87
N ASN A 178 25.30 6.17 31.59
CA ASN A 178 25.68 5.34 30.45
C ASN A 178 26.49 4.16 30.98
N ASP A 179 25.79 3.18 31.55
CA ASP A 179 26.42 2.09 32.30
C ASP A 179 26.50 0.78 31.51
N CYS A 180 25.93 0.73 30.30
CA CYS A 180 25.83 -0.49 29.50
C CYS A 180 25.18 -1.67 30.26
N GLY A 181 24.30 -1.36 31.23
CA GLY A 181 23.66 -2.32 32.12
C GLY A 181 24.57 -2.86 33.23
N SER A 182 25.77 -2.30 33.40
CA SER A 182 26.78 -2.81 34.31
C SER A 182 27.01 -1.94 35.54
N TYR A 183 27.01 -2.59 36.69
CA TYR A 183 27.21 -1.94 37.98
C TYR A 183 28.51 -1.14 38.10
N VAL A 184 29.59 -1.64 37.49
CA VAL A 184 30.91 -1.00 37.55
C VAL A 184 30.91 0.41 36.92
N LEU A 185 30.04 0.65 35.94
CA LEU A 185 29.92 1.95 35.27
C LEU A 185 28.79 2.82 35.84
N HIS A 186 27.99 2.28 36.78
CA HIS A 186 26.85 2.99 37.36
C HIS A 186 27.29 3.97 38.46
N SER A 187 28.07 4.99 38.08
CA SER A 187 28.68 5.96 39.01
C SER A 187 28.18 7.39 38.77
N LYS A 188 28.46 7.98 37.60
CA LYS A 188 28.05 9.36 37.25
C LYS A 188 27.16 9.39 36.03
N ARG A 189 26.31 10.43 35.98
CA ARG A 189 25.44 10.74 34.85
C ARG A 189 26.23 11.45 33.76
N MET A 190 25.90 11.18 32.51
CA MET A 190 26.51 11.80 31.34
C MET A 190 26.17 13.28 31.27
N ILE A 191 27.11 14.09 30.78
CA ILE A 191 26.93 15.53 30.60
C ILE A 191 26.63 15.91 29.14
N ILE A 192 26.86 14.99 28.19
CA ILE A 192 26.64 15.21 26.77
C ILE A 192 25.74 14.12 26.17
N ASP A 193 24.94 14.52 25.19
CA ASP A 193 24.20 13.58 24.36
C ASP A 193 25.11 12.94 23.32
N ALA A 194 24.83 11.67 23.01
CA ALA A 194 25.31 11.11 21.76
C ALA A 194 24.77 11.91 20.56
N PRO A 195 25.53 12.05 19.46
CA PRO A 195 25.08 12.85 18.32
C PRO A 195 23.73 12.41 17.75
N ILE A 196 23.40 11.12 17.84
CA ILE A 196 22.08 10.59 17.44
C ILE A 196 20.95 11.06 18.36
N VAL A 197 21.17 11.12 19.67
CA VAL A 197 20.22 11.65 20.66
C VAL A 197 20.04 13.15 20.44
N LYS A 198 21.15 13.89 20.28
CA LYS A 198 21.14 15.33 19.98
C LYS A 198 20.36 15.64 18.71
N TYR A 199 20.53 14.82 17.66
CA TYR A 199 19.78 14.94 16.41
C TYR A 199 18.27 14.80 16.66
N PHE A 200 17.83 13.71 17.30
CA PHE A 200 16.40 13.51 17.57
C PHE A 200 15.80 14.58 18.48
N ARG A 201 16.53 15.00 19.52
CA ARG A 201 16.13 16.11 20.38
C ARG A 201 15.96 17.42 19.59
N SER A 202 16.86 17.71 18.66
CA SER A 202 16.75 18.88 17.76
C SER A 202 15.54 18.82 16.82
N GLN A 203 15.05 17.62 16.51
CA GLN A 203 13.83 17.40 15.72
C GLN A 203 12.56 17.43 16.59
N GLY A 204 12.68 17.73 17.88
CA GLY A 204 11.57 17.79 18.83
C GLY A 204 11.07 16.42 19.29
N VAL A 205 11.91 15.38 19.21
CA VAL A 205 11.59 14.07 19.80
C VAL A 205 11.82 14.12 21.31
N LEU A 206 10.87 13.59 22.06
CA LEU A 206 10.92 13.46 23.50
C LEU A 206 11.70 12.21 23.88
N ILE A 207 12.70 12.37 24.73
CA ILE A 207 13.60 11.29 25.14
C ILE A 207 13.03 10.64 26.40
N LEU A 208 12.45 9.44 26.27
CA LEU A 208 11.84 8.68 27.36
C LEU A 208 12.86 8.31 28.43
N GLY A 209 14.02 7.82 28.00
CA GLY A 209 15.04 7.25 28.86
C GLY A 209 15.79 6.11 28.19
N ARG A 210 16.34 5.22 29.03
CA ARG A 210 17.22 4.12 28.62
C ARG A 210 16.50 2.78 28.66
N CYS A 211 16.61 2.00 27.59
CA CYS A 211 16.16 0.62 27.52
C CYS A 211 17.20 -0.34 28.10
N ASN A 212 16.73 -1.43 28.70
CA ASN A 212 17.55 -2.55 29.12
C ASN A 212 18.22 -3.24 27.92
N LEU A 213 19.29 -3.94 28.21
CA LEU A 213 20.12 -4.63 27.23
C LEU A 213 20.73 -5.87 27.87
N SER A 214 21.24 -6.78 27.05
CA SER A 214 22.24 -7.73 27.56
C SER A 214 23.48 -6.95 27.97
N GLU A 215 23.96 -7.16 29.19
CA GLU A 215 25.07 -6.41 29.79
C GLU A 215 26.30 -6.34 28.87
N TRP A 216 26.92 -5.15 28.78
CA TRP A 216 28.05 -4.89 27.87
C TRP A 216 27.75 -5.21 26.41
N ALA A 217 26.51 -4.98 25.97
CA ALA A 217 26.01 -5.36 24.66
C ALA A 217 26.20 -6.86 24.33
N TYR A 218 26.13 -7.72 25.36
CA TYR A 218 26.43 -9.16 25.33
C TYR A 218 27.92 -9.52 25.20
N GLY A 219 28.80 -8.57 25.51
CA GLY A 219 30.25 -8.74 25.54
C GLY A 219 30.80 -9.32 26.83
N MET A 220 30.00 -9.54 27.88
CA MET A 220 30.55 -9.97 29.18
C MET A 220 30.73 -11.49 29.30
N THR A 221 29.70 -12.27 28.97
CA THR A 221 29.69 -13.73 29.13
C THR A 221 28.62 -14.36 28.23
N THR A 222 28.89 -15.55 27.71
CA THR A 222 27.92 -16.36 26.94
C THR A 222 26.98 -17.17 27.82
N LYS A 223 27.20 -17.17 29.14
CA LYS A 223 26.42 -17.91 30.14
C LYS A 223 25.20 -17.15 30.64
N ALA A 224 25.17 -15.84 30.45
CA ALA A 224 24.03 -15.03 30.85
C ALA A 224 22.89 -15.20 29.83
N PRO A 225 21.62 -15.29 30.27
CA PRO A 225 20.49 -15.21 29.36
C PRO A 225 20.45 -13.86 28.63
N SER A 226 19.96 -13.85 27.39
CA SER A 226 19.83 -12.59 26.65
C SER A 226 18.88 -11.63 27.36
N GLY A 227 19.24 -10.35 27.38
CA GLY A 227 18.47 -9.30 28.03
C GLY A 227 18.63 -9.20 29.55
N PHE A 228 19.51 -10.00 30.16
CA PHE A 228 19.97 -9.76 31.52
C PHE A 228 21.01 -8.63 31.58
N SER A 229 20.83 -7.74 32.54
CA SER A 229 21.88 -6.84 33.01
C SER A 229 21.89 -6.74 34.53
N SER A 230 23.07 -6.53 35.11
CA SER A 230 23.21 -6.40 36.56
C SER A 230 22.43 -5.19 37.11
N VAL A 231 22.36 -4.08 36.37
CA VAL A 231 21.57 -2.89 36.73
C VAL A 231 20.07 -3.11 36.57
N GLY A 232 19.63 -3.68 35.45
CA GLY A 232 18.22 -3.75 35.06
C GLY A 232 17.49 -5.06 35.36
N GLY A 233 18.22 -6.10 35.76
CA GLY A 233 17.70 -7.46 35.85
C GLY A 233 17.39 -8.07 34.47
N GLN A 234 16.59 -9.13 34.48
CA GLN A 234 16.20 -9.88 33.27
C GLN A 234 15.05 -9.22 32.50
N CYS A 235 15.31 -8.75 31.28
CA CYS A 235 14.26 -8.36 30.35
C CYS A 235 13.51 -9.60 29.85
N LEU A 236 12.20 -9.69 30.09
CA LEU A 236 11.39 -10.85 29.69
C LEU A 236 10.71 -10.66 28.33
N HIS A 237 10.44 -11.76 27.65
CA HIS A 237 9.73 -11.74 26.38
C HIS A 237 8.23 -11.39 26.58
N PRO A 238 7.67 -10.44 25.81
CA PRO A 238 6.30 -9.93 25.99
C PRO A 238 5.17 -10.96 25.95
N ASP A 239 5.25 -11.94 25.04
CA ASP A 239 4.17 -12.93 24.83
C ASP A 239 4.31 -14.20 25.69
N ASP A 240 5.52 -14.54 26.13
CA ASP A 240 5.84 -15.78 26.84
C ASP A 240 7.16 -15.59 27.58
N TYR A 241 7.10 -15.49 28.91
CA TYR A 241 8.26 -15.18 29.74
C TYR A 241 9.31 -16.30 29.79
N HIS A 242 8.99 -17.51 29.31
CA HIS A 242 9.96 -18.60 29.17
C HIS A 242 10.76 -18.53 27.85
N GLN A 243 10.36 -17.67 26.92
CA GLN A 243 11.07 -17.50 25.65
C GLN A 243 12.18 -16.46 25.76
N ASP A 244 13.28 -16.72 25.04
CA ASP A 244 14.36 -15.75 24.91
C ASP A 244 13.91 -14.58 24.01
N ILE A 245 14.01 -13.35 24.53
CA ILE A 245 13.78 -12.10 23.78
C ILE A 245 14.97 -11.75 22.86
N SER A 246 16.03 -12.55 22.90
CA SER A 246 17.32 -12.32 22.26
C SER A 246 17.96 -11.00 22.69
N GLY A 247 19.02 -10.56 22.01
CA GLY A 247 19.78 -9.40 22.44
C GLY A 247 20.88 -9.02 21.47
N SER A 248 21.64 -7.96 21.77
CA SER A 248 21.64 -7.25 23.06
C SER A 248 20.65 -6.10 23.19
N SER A 249 19.96 -5.65 22.14
CA SER A 249 18.94 -4.58 22.26
C SER A 249 17.56 -5.10 22.72
N SER A 250 17.56 -5.98 23.73
CA SER A 250 16.39 -6.69 24.27
C SER A 250 15.30 -5.75 24.78
N GLY A 251 15.67 -4.80 25.64
CA GLY A 251 14.73 -3.84 26.22
C GLY A 251 14.13 -2.91 25.17
N SER A 252 14.90 -2.54 24.14
CA SER A 252 14.39 -1.74 23.02
C SER A 252 13.27 -2.46 22.25
N ALA A 253 13.47 -3.74 21.94
CA ALA A 253 12.44 -4.55 21.26
C ALA A 253 11.23 -4.80 22.17
N CYS A 254 11.47 -5.14 23.44
CA CYS A 254 10.42 -5.39 24.42
C CYS A 254 9.57 -4.14 24.70
N ALA A 255 10.19 -2.98 24.94
CA ALA A 255 9.50 -1.71 25.17
C ALA A 255 8.61 -1.32 24.00
N LEU A 256 9.08 -1.50 22.77
CA LEU A 256 8.31 -1.20 21.57
C LEU A 256 7.15 -2.19 21.39
N ARG A 257 7.39 -3.49 21.57
CA ARG A 257 6.36 -4.54 21.50
C ARG A 257 5.24 -4.34 22.52
N LEU A 258 5.60 -3.84 23.71
CA LEU A 258 4.66 -3.50 24.78
C LEU A 258 4.03 -2.11 24.63
N ASN A 259 4.34 -1.37 23.56
CA ASN A 259 3.82 -0.03 23.27
C ASN A 259 4.16 1.00 24.38
N MET A 260 5.38 0.96 24.91
CA MET A 260 5.88 1.88 25.95
C MET A 260 6.52 3.16 25.38
N CYS A 261 6.70 3.22 24.06
CA CYS A 261 7.25 4.37 23.34
C CYS A 261 6.78 4.33 21.88
N THR A 262 7.07 5.38 21.11
CA THR A 262 6.74 5.46 19.69
C THR A 262 7.71 4.62 18.85
N PHE A 263 9.01 4.75 19.10
CA PHE A 263 10.08 3.98 18.47
C PHE A 263 11.29 3.89 19.40
N THR A 264 12.23 2.99 19.10
CA THR A 264 13.46 2.86 19.89
C THR A 264 14.70 2.92 19.02
N ILE A 265 15.82 3.34 19.61
CA ILE A 265 17.15 3.26 18.99
C ILE A 265 17.98 2.23 19.76
N GLY A 266 18.45 1.21 19.05
CA GLY A 266 19.36 0.20 19.59
C GLY A 266 20.74 0.25 18.92
N THR A 267 21.57 -0.74 19.23
CA THR A 267 22.91 -0.88 18.62
C THR A 267 23.17 -2.32 18.20
N GLU A 268 23.92 -2.49 17.11
CA GLU A 268 24.34 -3.79 16.62
C GLU A 268 25.80 -3.86 16.22
N THR A 269 26.53 -4.79 16.85
CA THR A 269 27.80 -5.35 16.39
C THR A 269 27.52 -6.52 15.44
N ALA A 270 26.81 -7.54 15.95
CA ALA A 270 26.33 -8.70 15.20
C ALA A 270 24.97 -9.17 15.74
N GLY A 271 23.89 -9.02 14.96
CA GLY A 271 22.53 -9.47 15.30
C GLY A 271 21.79 -8.70 16.40
N SER A 272 22.46 -7.83 17.16
CA SER A 272 21.91 -7.17 18.35
C SER A 272 20.78 -6.16 18.13
N LEU A 273 20.45 -5.78 16.90
CA LEU A 273 19.23 -5.06 16.50
C LEU A 273 18.21 -6.00 15.86
N LEU A 274 18.65 -6.83 14.92
CA LEU A 274 17.76 -7.66 14.09
C LEU A 274 17.19 -8.85 14.86
N SER A 275 18.02 -9.54 15.65
CA SER A 275 17.63 -10.72 16.43
C SER A 275 16.56 -10.41 17.49
N PRO A 276 16.72 -9.43 18.39
CA PRO A 276 15.68 -9.12 19.37
C PRO A 276 14.39 -8.59 18.74
N ALA A 277 14.47 -7.86 17.62
CA ALA A 277 13.28 -7.44 16.87
C ALA A 277 12.49 -8.63 16.28
N MET A 278 13.21 -9.61 15.71
CA MET A 278 12.61 -10.85 15.21
C MET A 278 11.93 -11.63 16.34
N HIS A 279 12.59 -11.77 17.48
CA HIS A 279 12.07 -12.51 18.63
C HIS A 279 10.84 -11.83 19.25
N ALA A 280 10.86 -10.51 19.44
CA ALA A 280 9.75 -9.77 20.05
C ALA A 280 8.42 -9.86 19.28
N LYS A 281 8.47 -10.24 17.98
CA LYS A 281 7.36 -10.28 17.01
C LYS A 281 6.75 -8.89 16.76
N ASN A 282 6.25 -8.61 15.56
CA ASN A 282 5.65 -7.31 15.19
C ASN A 282 6.56 -6.09 15.50
N VAL A 283 7.88 -6.29 15.52
CA VAL A 283 8.88 -5.23 15.62
C VAL A 283 9.74 -5.31 14.37
N CYS A 284 9.83 -4.21 13.64
CA CYS A 284 10.71 -4.04 12.50
C CYS A 284 12.00 -3.39 12.99
N SER A 285 13.15 -3.80 12.45
CA SER A 285 14.45 -3.22 12.78
C SER A 285 15.34 -3.10 11.56
N LEU A 286 16.24 -2.12 11.57
CA LEU A 286 17.24 -1.89 10.52
C LEU A 286 18.62 -1.72 11.17
N LYS A 287 19.59 -2.55 10.76
CA LYS A 287 21.02 -2.27 10.96
C LYS A 287 21.53 -1.45 9.77
N PRO A 288 21.84 -0.14 9.94
CA PRO A 288 22.37 0.67 8.86
C PRO A 288 23.78 0.20 8.44
N THR A 289 24.23 0.63 7.26
CA THR A 289 25.66 0.49 6.92
C THR A 289 26.47 1.30 7.94
N GLN A 290 27.52 0.70 8.49
CA GLN A 290 28.43 1.35 9.44
C GLN A 290 28.87 2.72 8.90
N GLY A 291 28.85 3.75 9.75
CA GLY A 291 29.17 5.13 9.38
C GLY A 291 28.04 5.93 8.72
N THR A 292 26.89 5.32 8.40
CA THR A 292 25.72 6.06 7.87
C THR A 292 25.01 6.85 8.97
N TRP A 293 24.93 6.28 10.17
CA TRP A 293 24.38 6.93 11.35
C TRP A 293 25.53 7.36 12.28
N PRO A 294 25.41 8.51 12.96
CA PRO A 294 26.40 8.92 13.95
C PRO A 294 26.52 7.89 15.08
N ASN A 295 27.74 7.43 15.39
CA ASN A 295 27.97 6.33 16.35
C ASN A 295 28.91 6.70 17.53
N ASN A 296 29.27 7.99 17.67
CA ASN A 296 30.06 8.48 18.79
C ASN A 296 29.23 8.50 20.09
N GLU A 297 29.92 8.54 21.24
CA GLU A 297 29.29 8.58 22.58
C GLU A 297 28.38 7.38 22.87
N ILE A 298 28.76 6.22 22.32
CA ILE A 298 28.11 4.93 22.55
C ILE A 298 29.20 4.00 23.09
N ILE A 299 28.95 3.31 24.21
CA ILE A 299 29.91 2.34 24.74
C ILE A 299 30.09 1.24 23.69
N PRO A 300 31.32 1.06 23.17
CA PRO A 300 31.55 0.18 22.04
C PRO A 300 31.67 -1.28 22.48
N LEU A 301 31.55 -2.16 21.50
CA LEU A 301 32.08 -3.52 21.55
C LEU A 301 33.18 -3.70 20.49
N ASN A 302 32.95 -3.16 19.29
CA ASN A 302 33.90 -3.15 18.18
C ASN A 302 33.55 -1.99 17.23
N TYR A 303 34.36 -0.93 17.22
CA TYR A 303 34.13 0.24 16.37
C TYR A 303 33.99 -0.11 14.88
N ASP A 304 34.63 -1.19 14.42
CA ASP A 304 34.62 -1.63 13.02
C ASP A 304 33.31 -2.32 12.59
N GLN A 305 32.43 -2.67 13.52
CA GLN A 305 31.13 -3.31 13.22
C GLN A 305 29.94 -2.58 13.83
N ASP A 306 30.18 -1.83 14.90
CA ASP A 306 29.16 -1.14 15.67
C ASP A 306 28.43 -0.08 14.86
N THR A 307 27.11 -0.08 15.00
CA THR A 307 26.23 0.95 14.47
C THR A 307 24.98 1.04 15.32
N CYS A 308 24.45 2.25 15.51
CA CYS A 308 23.11 2.44 16.04
C CYS A 308 22.06 2.33 14.92
N GLY A 309 20.82 1.98 15.28
CA GLY A 309 19.74 1.83 14.32
C GLY A 309 18.35 1.82 14.96
N PRO A 310 17.30 2.08 14.16
CA PRO A 310 15.94 2.18 14.67
C PRO A 310 15.25 0.83 14.79
N MET A 311 14.35 0.70 15.76
CA MET A 311 13.27 -0.28 15.77
C MET A 311 11.92 0.46 15.79
N THR A 312 10.98 -0.01 14.97
CA THR A 312 9.65 0.59 14.78
C THR A 312 8.58 -0.50 14.59
N LYS A 313 7.31 -0.11 14.54
CA LYS A 313 6.20 -1.07 14.33
C LYS A 313 6.08 -1.49 12.87
N THR A 314 6.47 -0.61 11.96
CA THR A 314 6.35 -0.83 10.51
C THR A 314 7.66 -0.56 9.77
N VAL A 315 7.84 -1.22 8.63
CA VAL A 315 8.99 -0.99 7.72
C VAL A 315 8.98 0.43 7.15
N GLU A 316 7.79 1.02 6.95
CA GLU A 316 7.65 2.40 6.47
C GLU A 316 8.29 3.41 7.43
N GLU A 317 8.09 3.23 8.74
CA GLU A 317 8.73 4.05 9.76
C GLU A 317 10.25 3.85 9.80
N LEU A 318 10.77 2.64 9.58
CA LEU A 318 12.22 2.41 9.48
C LEU A 318 12.82 3.19 8.31
N ILE A 319 12.19 3.11 7.14
CA ILE A 319 12.62 3.82 5.93
C ILE A 319 12.62 5.31 6.18
N PHE A 320 11.53 5.83 6.76
CA PHE A 320 11.40 7.23 7.10
C PHE A 320 12.50 7.70 8.07
N LEU A 321 12.71 6.98 9.18
CA LEU A 321 13.76 7.31 10.16
C LEU A 321 15.16 7.25 9.53
N HIS A 322 15.41 6.27 8.67
CA HIS A 322 16.68 6.16 7.94
C HIS A 322 16.88 7.33 6.98
N GLN A 323 15.87 7.75 6.24
CA GLN A 323 15.94 8.86 5.30
C GLN A 323 16.23 10.19 5.99
N ILE A 324 15.57 10.48 7.12
CA ILE A 324 15.79 11.75 7.82
C ILE A 324 17.21 11.86 8.41
N ILE A 325 17.78 10.75 8.88
CA ILE A 325 19.13 10.73 9.48
C ILE A 325 20.23 10.66 8.42
N SER A 326 20.12 9.73 7.47
CA SER A 326 21.13 9.58 6.41
C SER A 326 21.11 10.74 5.42
N LYS A 327 20.01 11.50 5.36
CA LYS A 327 19.71 12.51 4.33
C LYS A 327 19.79 11.94 2.90
N GLN A 328 19.67 10.63 2.76
CA GLN A 328 19.63 9.95 1.47
C GLN A 328 18.18 9.63 1.13
N SER A 329 17.74 9.98 -0.08
CA SER A 329 16.51 9.41 -0.60
C SER A 329 16.76 7.92 -0.87
N ILE A 330 16.01 7.05 -0.18
CA ILE A 330 15.96 5.64 -0.56
C ILE A 330 15.09 5.56 -1.82
N ASN A 331 15.71 5.70 -2.98
CA ASN A 331 15.05 5.34 -4.24
C ASN A 331 14.68 3.86 -4.15
N GLU A 332 13.43 3.50 -4.45
CA GLU A 332 13.01 2.10 -4.58
C GLU A 332 13.88 1.41 -5.64
N ARG A 333 14.96 0.76 -5.20
CA ARG A 333 15.77 -0.07 -6.08
C ARG A 333 14.96 -1.32 -6.36
N LYS A 334 14.47 -1.45 -7.59
CA LYS A 334 14.07 -2.75 -8.13
C LYS A 334 15.35 -3.58 -8.25
N ASN A 335 15.37 -4.73 -7.58
CA ASN A 335 16.46 -5.71 -7.44
C ASN A 335 17.21 -5.59 -6.10
N ILE A 336 16.93 -6.51 -5.18
CA ILE A 336 17.56 -6.61 -3.86
C ILE A 336 18.63 -7.70 -3.91
N CYS A 337 19.90 -7.32 -3.96
CA CYS A 337 20.99 -8.30 -3.86
C CYS A 337 21.21 -8.67 -2.39
N VAL A 338 21.11 -9.95 -2.03
CA VAL A 338 21.32 -10.43 -0.65
C VAL A 338 22.58 -11.28 -0.60
N GLY A 339 23.59 -10.78 0.09
CA GLY A 339 24.85 -11.46 0.30
C GLY A 339 24.83 -12.21 1.60
N ILE A 340 25.37 -13.43 1.57
CA ILE A 340 25.70 -14.16 2.77
C ILE A 340 27.21 -14.26 2.81
N ILE A 341 27.82 -13.60 3.80
CA ILE A 341 29.24 -13.70 4.07
C ILE A 341 29.38 -14.47 5.38
N GLY A 342 30.11 -15.58 5.37
CA GLY A 342 30.31 -16.39 6.56
C GLY A 342 31.31 -17.52 6.34
N GLU A 343 31.93 -17.96 7.43
CA GLU A 343 32.83 -19.12 7.41
C GLU A 343 32.05 -20.40 7.10
N ASN A 344 32.53 -21.20 6.15
CA ASN A 344 31.93 -22.50 5.76
C ASN A 344 30.50 -22.44 5.18
N VAL A 345 30.12 -21.32 4.57
CA VAL A 345 28.82 -21.22 3.89
C VAL A 345 28.87 -21.96 2.53
N ASN A 346 28.31 -23.18 2.50
CA ASN A 346 27.94 -23.86 1.27
C ASN A 346 26.49 -23.45 0.88
N ASP A 347 26.24 -23.17 -0.42
CA ASP A 347 24.99 -22.61 -0.96
C ASP A 347 23.67 -23.27 -0.47
N PHE A 348 23.70 -24.53 0.00
CA PHE A 348 22.50 -25.33 0.26
C PHE A 348 22.24 -25.66 1.75
N SER A 349 23.28 -25.77 2.58
CA SER A 349 23.12 -26.16 4.00
C SER A 349 22.57 -25.00 4.85
N LEU A 350 23.03 -23.78 4.58
CA LEU A 350 22.63 -22.60 5.35
C LEU A 350 21.20 -22.15 5.01
N LEU A 351 20.77 -22.28 3.75
CA LEU A 351 19.38 -22.05 3.37
C LEU A 351 18.46 -23.00 4.16
N THR A 352 18.86 -24.27 4.27
CA THR A 352 18.15 -25.29 5.05
C THR A 352 18.11 -24.96 6.55
N GLN A 353 19.20 -24.42 7.13
CA GLN A 353 19.27 -24.00 8.53
C GLN A 353 18.45 -22.74 8.83
N ILE A 354 18.50 -21.72 7.97
CA ILE A 354 17.64 -20.51 8.05
C ILE A 354 16.16 -20.92 8.02
N CYS A 355 15.80 -21.89 7.18
CA CYS A 355 14.45 -22.41 7.08
C CYS A 355 14.02 -23.19 8.33
N HIS A 356 14.94 -23.93 8.94
CA HIS A 356 14.69 -24.72 10.14
C HIS A 356 14.53 -23.84 11.40
N HIS A 357 15.24 -22.72 11.51
CA HIS A 357 15.14 -21.81 12.65
C HIS A 357 13.90 -20.89 12.62
N LEU A 358 13.37 -20.58 11.43
CA LEU A 358 12.18 -19.73 11.28
C LEU A 358 10.85 -20.48 11.52
N ASN A 359 10.88 -21.75 11.94
CA ASN A 359 9.72 -22.63 12.13
C ASN A 359 8.78 -22.71 10.89
N TYR A 360 9.32 -22.43 9.70
CA TYR A 360 8.63 -22.61 8.43
C TYR A 360 8.86 -24.02 7.93
N SER A 361 7.79 -24.81 7.80
CA SER A 361 7.84 -26.10 7.12
C SER A 361 8.45 -25.93 5.71
N VAL A 362 9.54 -26.64 5.43
CA VAL A 362 10.32 -26.64 4.17
C VAL A 362 9.43 -26.77 2.91
N VAL A 363 8.24 -27.32 3.06
CA VAL A 363 7.22 -27.54 2.01
C VAL A 363 6.69 -26.22 1.40
N ASN A 364 6.62 -25.10 2.13
CA ASN A 364 6.10 -23.82 1.60
C ASN A 364 7.13 -23.00 0.82
N LEU A 365 8.42 -23.27 1.01
CA LEU A 365 9.49 -22.55 0.32
C LEU A 365 9.66 -22.96 -1.12
N ASN A 366 9.31 -24.18 -1.55
CA ASN A 366 9.25 -24.46 -2.99
C ASN A 366 8.19 -23.61 -3.70
N LYS A 367 7.23 -23.06 -2.95
CA LYS A 367 6.20 -22.16 -3.46
C LYS A 367 6.69 -20.70 -3.56
N GLU A 368 7.54 -20.27 -2.64
CA GLU A 368 8.10 -18.91 -2.56
C GLU A 368 9.53 -18.74 -3.09
N LYS A 369 10.25 -19.85 -3.34
CA LYS A 369 11.58 -19.88 -3.98
C LYS A 369 11.56 -19.14 -5.30
N SER A 370 10.44 -19.15 -6.04
CA SER A 370 10.32 -18.41 -7.29
C SER A 370 10.08 -16.91 -7.10
N ILE A 371 9.40 -16.48 -6.02
CA ILE A 371 9.23 -15.03 -5.74
C ILE A 371 10.59 -14.48 -5.35
N ILE A 372 11.29 -15.21 -4.47
CA ILE A 372 12.54 -14.74 -3.90
C ILE A 372 13.67 -14.90 -4.92
N SER A 373 13.78 -16.00 -5.68
CA SER A 373 14.87 -16.21 -6.67
C SER A 373 14.95 -15.17 -7.78
N ASP A 374 13.82 -14.55 -8.13
CA ASP A 374 13.75 -13.58 -9.22
C ASP A 374 14.18 -12.17 -8.78
N PHE A 375 14.18 -11.90 -7.47
CA PHE A 375 14.65 -10.63 -6.87
C PHE A 375 15.93 -10.78 -6.05
N LEU A 376 16.26 -12.00 -5.61
CA LEU A 376 17.32 -12.34 -4.65
C LEU A 376 18.47 -13.02 -5.38
N THR A 377 19.52 -12.26 -5.61
CA THR A 377 20.82 -12.85 -5.93
C THR A 377 21.50 -13.25 -4.62
N ILE A 378 21.64 -14.55 -4.37
CA ILE A 378 22.50 -15.05 -3.29
C ILE A 378 23.95 -15.01 -3.78
N VAL A 379 24.79 -14.37 -2.99
CA VAL A 379 26.24 -14.35 -3.19
C VAL A 379 26.84 -14.92 -1.92
N THR A 380 27.46 -16.09 -2.03
CA THR A 380 28.21 -16.69 -0.94
C THR A 380 29.66 -16.21 -1.03
N GLY A 381 30.12 -15.60 0.06
CA GLY A 381 31.52 -15.22 0.23
C GLY A 381 32.05 -15.90 1.48
N ASN A 382 33.03 -16.77 1.30
CA ASN A 382 33.80 -17.29 2.43
C ASN A 382 34.95 -16.28 2.63
N PRO A 383 35.00 -15.52 3.75
CA PRO A 383 36.20 -14.75 4.04
C PRO A 383 37.37 -15.75 4.04
N SER A 384 38.38 -15.50 3.22
CA SER A 384 39.55 -16.37 3.06
C SER A 384 40.06 -16.78 4.45
N THR A 385 40.41 -18.06 4.61
CA THR A 385 40.92 -18.70 5.84
C THR A 385 41.70 -17.74 6.75
N SER A 386 41.02 -17.17 7.75
CA SER A 386 41.66 -16.43 8.82
C SER A 386 42.27 -17.40 9.83
N SER A 387 43.42 -17.05 10.40
CA SER A 387 44.04 -17.83 11.46
C SER A 387 43.35 -17.67 12.83
N ILE A 388 42.43 -16.70 12.94
CA ILE A 388 41.71 -16.37 14.16
C ILE A 388 40.19 -16.44 13.93
N SER A 389 39.46 -16.79 14.98
CA SER A 389 38.00 -16.89 15.05
C SER A 389 37.32 -15.53 15.25
N PHE A 390 36.01 -15.45 14.99
CA PHE A 390 35.23 -14.23 15.26
C PHE A 390 35.28 -13.81 16.74
N THR A 391 35.28 -14.77 17.67
CA THR A 391 35.38 -14.49 19.12
C THR A 391 36.71 -13.85 19.48
N GLU A 392 37.81 -14.37 18.93
CA GLU A 392 39.17 -13.83 19.08
C GLU A 392 39.29 -12.41 18.49
N PHE A 393 38.77 -12.20 17.27
CA PHE A 393 38.67 -10.87 16.65
C PHE A 393 37.88 -9.88 17.52
N LEU A 394 36.76 -10.31 18.07
CA LEU A 394 35.91 -9.49 18.94
C LEU A 394 36.62 -9.19 20.28
N CYS A 395 37.25 -10.17 20.91
CA CYS A 395 37.97 -10.00 22.18
C CYS A 395 39.11 -8.98 22.05
N TYR A 396 39.88 -9.03 20.95
CA TYR A 396 40.89 -8.02 20.66
C TYR A 396 40.27 -6.61 20.50
N ALA A 397 39.21 -6.49 19.69
CA ALA A 397 38.52 -5.21 19.47
C ALA A 397 37.95 -4.64 20.78
N MET A 398 37.32 -5.48 21.60
CA MET A 398 36.76 -5.09 22.89
C MET A 398 37.81 -4.51 23.82
N LYS A 399 38.97 -5.17 23.97
CA LYS A 399 40.05 -4.67 24.83
C LYS A 399 40.53 -3.30 24.39
N ARG A 400 40.71 -3.11 23.08
CA ARG A 400 41.14 -1.83 22.48
C ARG A 400 40.07 -0.75 22.66
N ASP A 401 38.86 -1.01 22.17
CA ASP A 401 37.81 0.00 21.97
C ASP A 401 37.12 0.38 23.29
N ILE A 402 36.88 -0.58 24.19
CA ILE A 402 36.34 -0.28 25.52
C ILE A 402 37.37 0.53 26.32
N THR A 403 38.65 0.18 26.24
CA THR A 403 39.71 0.94 26.94
C THR A 403 39.84 2.36 26.38
N ASP A 404 39.78 2.52 25.06
CA ASP A 404 39.77 3.84 24.41
C ASP A 404 38.57 4.70 24.87
N TYR A 405 37.37 4.11 24.89
CA TYR A 405 36.17 4.79 25.38
C TYR A 405 36.27 5.15 26.88
N LEU A 406 36.68 4.21 27.73
CA LEU A 406 36.78 4.45 29.17
C LEU A 406 37.88 5.46 29.53
N SER A 407 39.02 5.43 28.84
CA SER A 407 40.12 6.38 29.09
C SER A 407 39.74 7.81 28.70
N SER A 408 39.06 7.99 27.56
CA SER A 408 38.52 9.28 27.13
C SER A 408 37.41 9.82 28.04
N HIS A 409 36.78 8.93 28.84
CA HIS A 409 35.72 9.26 29.81
C HIS A 409 36.13 8.96 31.25
N SER A 410 37.43 8.94 31.56
CA SER A 410 37.96 8.54 32.87
C SER A 410 37.44 9.36 34.06
N THR A 411 36.98 10.58 33.83
CA THR A 411 36.36 11.42 34.87
C THR A 411 34.92 11.03 35.22
N LEU A 412 34.25 10.29 34.32
CA LEU A 412 32.87 9.82 34.47
C LEU A 412 32.79 8.44 35.10
N TYR A 413 33.79 7.58 34.89
CA TYR A 413 33.83 6.20 35.42
C TYR A 413 34.91 6.07 36.49
N ASP A 414 34.50 6.24 37.75
CA ASP A 414 35.42 6.24 38.88
C ASP A 414 36.21 4.90 38.96
N ASN A 415 37.53 4.97 38.86
CA ASN A 415 38.48 3.84 38.95
C ASN A 415 38.39 2.78 37.85
N CYS A 416 37.76 3.08 36.70
CA CYS A 416 37.68 2.18 35.54
C CYS A 416 37.97 2.92 34.23
N SER A 417 39.25 3.16 33.94
CA SER A 417 39.75 3.76 32.69
C SER A 417 40.17 2.74 31.62
N SER A 418 40.10 1.44 31.92
CA SER A 418 40.45 0.37 30.98
C SER A 418 39.63 -0.89 31.22
N LEU A 419 39.60 -1.79 30.21
CA LEU A 419 38.95 -3.09 30.36
C LEU A 419 39.60 -3.94 31.46
N ASP A 420 40.92 -3.87 31.64
CA ASP A 420 41.65 -4.61 32.69
C ASP A 420 41.23 -4.19 34.11
N GLN A 421 40.93 -2.90 34.30
CA GLN A 421 40.41 -2.40 35.58
C GLN A 421 38.98 -2.87 35.83
N VAL A 422 38.12 -2.87 34.80
CA VAL A 422 36.77 -3.43 34.89
C VAL A 422 36.82 -4.93 35.24
N TYR A 423 37.69 -5.69 34.57
CA TYR A 423 37.91 -7.11 34.84
C TYR A 423 38.32 -7.38 36.29
N THR A 424 39.27 -6.58 36.80
CA THR A 424 39.76 -6.68 38.18
C THR A 424 38.67 -6.33 39.18
N TRP A 425 37.95 -5.23 38.94
CA TRP A 425 36.83 -4.81 39.78
C TRP A 425 35.75 -5.90 39.87
N ASN A 426 35.39 -6.49 38.73
CA ASN A 426 34.40 -7.57 38.66
C ASN A 426 34.84 -8.82 39.43
N LYS A 427 36.14 -9.16 39.46
CA LYS A 427 36.67 -10.27 40.29
C LYS A 427 36.48 -10.00 41.77
N GLU A 428 36.70 -8.76 42.20
CA GLU A 428 36.53 -8.34 43.60
C GLU A 428 35.04 -8.21 43.98
N HIS A 429 34.16 -8.03 43.00
CA HIS A 429 32.73 -7.79 43.19
C HIS A 429 31.84 -8.82 42.46
N SER A 430 32.17 -10.11 42.60
CA SER A 430 31.52 -11.22 41.89
C SER A 430 29.99 -11.30 42.06
N LYS A 431 29.44 -10.72 43.14
CA LYS A 431 27.99 -10.63 43.38
C LYS A 431 27.23 -9.86 42.29
N TYR A 432 27.90 -8.94 41.56
CA TYR A 432 27.28 -8.18 40.47
C TYR A 432 27.43 -8.83 39.10
N ILE A 433 28.19 -9.92 39.00
CA ILE A 433 28.38 -10.70 37.76
C ILE A 433 28.00 -12.17 37.99
N PRO A 434 26.72 -12.49 38.27
CA PRO A 434 26.29 -13.83 38.68
C PRO A 434 26.56 -14.91 37.61
N TYR A 435 26.67 -14.52 36.33
CA TYR A 435 26.98 -15.40 35.21
C TYR A 435 28.46 -15.38 34.79
N GLY A 436 29.31 -14.71 35.58
CA GLY A 436 30.73 -14.51 35.32
C GLY A 436 31.04 -13.50 34.21
N GLN A 437 32.32 -13.45 33.82
CA GLN A 437 32.85 -12.49 32.84
C GLN A 437 33.82 -13.18 31.86
N GLU A 438 33.43 -14.33 31.33
CA GLU A 438 34.30 -15.19 30.51
C GLU A 438 34.94 -14.47 29.31
N LEU A 439 34.18 -13.61 28.62
CA LEU A 439 34.67 -12.93 27.43
C LEU A 439 35.67 -11.81 27.78
N PHE A 440 35.49 -11.14 28.92
CA PHE A 440 36.48 -10.18 29.42
C PHE A 440 37.78 -10.87 29.85
N THR A 441 37.69 -12.05 30.49
CA THR A 441 38.87 -12.87 30.77
C THR A 441 39.64 -13.17 29.49
N LYS A 442 38.95 -13.66 28.45
CA LYS A 442 39.55 -13.92 27.13
C LYS A 442 40.17 -12.66 26.54
N ALA A 443 39.45 -11.54 26.51
CA ALA A 443 39.96 -10.28 26.00
C ALA A 443 41.22 -9.79 26.74
N CYS A 444 41.26 -9.90 28.07
CA CYS A 444 42.43 -9.52 28.87
C CYS A 444 43.63 -10.43 28.65
N GLU A 445 43.40 -11.74 28.46
CA GLU A 445 44.42 -12.79 28.26
C GLU A 445 44.84 -12.97 26.78
N GLU A 446 44.15 -12.32 25.84
CA GLU A 446 44.30 -12.51 24.39
C GLU A 446 45.72 -12.21 23.88
N THR A 447 46.23 -13.07 23.00
CA THR A 447 47.62 -13.00 22.47
C THR A 447 47.68 -12.59 20.99
N ILE A 448 46.56 -12.20 20.41
CA ILE A 448 46.47 -11.82 18.99
C ILE A 448 47.27 -10.55 18.74
N THR A 449 48.03 -10.53 17.64
CA THR A 449 48.78 -9.34 17.23
C THR A 449 47.89 -8.37 16.46
N GLU A 450 48.24 -7.07 16.48
CA GLU A 450 47.56 -6.06 15.67
C GLU A 450 47.54 -6.44 14.18
N GLU A 451 48.61 -7.06 13.69
CA GLU A 451 48.70 -7.57 12.32
C GLU A 451 47.64 -8.64 12.02
N GLN A 452 47.44 -9.61 12.92
CA GLN A 452 46.40 -10.64 12.77
C GLN A 452 45.00 -10.03 12.77
N TYR A 453 44.75 -9.05 13.63
CA TYR A 453 43.48 -8.31 13.66
C TYR A 453 43.22 -7.54 12.36
N ILE A 454 44.22 -6.79 11.86
CA ILE A 454 44.13 -6.05 10.61
C ILE A 454 43.90 -6.99 9.43
N ASN A 455 44.58 -8.14 9.39
CA ASN A 455 44.38 -9.15 8.35
C ASN A 455 42.94 -9.69 8.35
N TYR A 456 42.36 -9.98 9.52
CA TYR A 456 40.96 -10.41 9.63
C TYR A 456 40.00 -9.31 9.15
N LYS A 457 40.21 -8.07 9.59
CA LYS A 457 39.43 -6.91 9.15
C LYS A 457 39.48 -6.72 7.63
N GLN A 458 40.68 -6.75 7.04
CA GLN A 458 40.86 -6.64 5.60
C GLN A 458 40.17 -7.79 4.86
N ALA A 459 40.17 -9.00 5.40
CA ALA A 459 39.43 -10.12 4.83
C ALA A 459 37.90 -9.86 4.82
N LEU A 460 37.33 -9.29 5.89
CA LEU A 460 35.92 -8.88 5.93
C LEU A 460 35.61 -7.75 4.94
N GLU A 461 36.46 -6.72 4.88
CA GLU A 461 36.31 -5.59 3.94
C GLU A 461 36.42 -6.04 2.48
N GLN A 462 37.35 -6.96 2.20
CA GLN A 462 37.51 -7.58 0.90
C GLN A 462 36.29 -8.42 0.55
N ALA A 463 35.76 -9.23 1.48
CA ALA A 463 34.53 -10.00 1.28
C ALA A 463 33.34 -9.07 0.99
N TRP A 464 33.22 -7.96 1.71
CA TRP A 464 32.19 -6.94 1.48
C TRP A 464 32.35 -6.21 0.14
N THR A 465 33.58 -5.90 -0.25
CA THR A 465 33.89 -5.27 -1.54
C THR A 465 33.60 -6.22 -2.70
N ASN A 466 34.01 -7.48 -2.58
CA ASN A 466 33.67 -8.56 -3.50
C ASN A 466 32.16 -8.70 -3.61
N PHE A 467 31.44 -8.70 -2.49
CA PHE A 467 29.98 -8.73 -2.48
C PHE A 467 29.36 -7.53 -3.21
N LYS A 468 29.78 -6.30 -2.89
CA LYS A 468 29.32 -5.08 -3.59
C LYS A 468 29.61 -5.15 -5.08
N GLN A 469 30.77 -5.65 -5.47
CA GLN A 469 31.16 -5.80 -6.87
C GLN A 469 30.32 -6.87 -7.57
N ILE A 470 30.06 -8.02 -6.93
CA ILE A 470 29.19 -9.06 -7.46
C ILE A 470 27.76 -8.55 -7.60
N CYS A 471 27.25 -7.81 -6.61
CA CYS A 471 25.95 -7.15 -6.71
C CYS A 471 25.93 -6.10 -7.81
N LYS A 472 26.99 -5.29 -7.96
CA LYS A 472 27.10 -4.28 -9.02
C LYS A 472 27.16 -4.95 -10.38
N ILE A 473 27.97 -5.99 -10.57
CA ILE A 473 28.10 -6.79 -11.81
C ILE A 473 26.78 -7.47 -12.15
N LYS A 474 26.09 -8.10 -11.18
CA LYS A 474 24.78 -8.73 -11.42
C LYS A 474 23.68 -7.69 -11.64
N MET A 475 23.81 -6.49 -11.09
CA MET A 475 22.93 -5.35 -11.41
C MET A 475 23.24 -4.75 -12.79
N THR A 476 24.51 -4.64 -13.22
CA THR A 476 24.90 -4.08 -14.54
C THR A 476 24.84 -5.09 -15.68
N SER A 477 25.03 -6.38 -15.44
CA SER A 477 24.79 -7.43 -16.47
C SER A 477 23.29 -7.55 -16.80
N ASN A 478 22.42 -7.18 -15.85
CA ASN A 478 20.99 -6.99 -16.08
C ASN A 478 20.65 -5.66 -16.79
N ILE A 479 21.60 -4.71 -16.89
CA ILE A 479 21.45 -3.44 -17.63
C ILE A 479 22.08 -3.55 -19.03
N MET A 480 23.14 -4.35 -19.21
CA MET A 480 23.86 -4.58 -20.48
C MET A 480 23.14 -5.52 -21.46
N ARG A 481 21.81 -5.70 -21.33
CA ARG A 481 20.96 -6.22 -22.42
C ARG A 481 20.21 -5.12 -23.16
N ASP A 482 20.23 -3.88 -22.67
CA ASP A 482 19.75 -2.70 -23.38
C ASP A 482 20.96 -1.86 -23.80
N GLY A 483 21.14 -1.66 -25.11
CA GLY A 483 22.29 -0.97 -25.71
C GLY A 483 22.48 0.47 -25.22
N PRO A 484 23.66 1.07 -25.46
CA PRO A 484 24.02 2.34 -24.84
C PRO A 484 23.22 3.51 -25.43
N PRO A 485 22.67 4.41 -24.61
CA PRO A 485 22.21 5.70 -25.09
C PRO A 485 23.43 6.62 -25.32
N ASN A 486 23.48 7.24 -26.50
CA ASN A 486 24.46 8.25 -26.87
C ASN A 486 24.50 9.39 -25.84
N PHE A 487 25.59 9.49 -25.09
CA PHE A 487 25.96 10.69 -24.35
C PHE A 487 26.57 11.69 -25.33
N LYS A 488 25.84 12.77 -25.65
CA LYS A 488 26.48 14.02 -26.07
C LYS A 488 26.96 14.73 -24.81
N GLU A 489 28.26 14.98 -24.77
CA GLU A 489 28.94 15.84 -23.81
C GLU A 489 28.24 17.20 -23.71
N ASN A 490 27.99 17.67 -22.50
CA ASN A 490 27.90 19.10 -22.25
C ASN A 490 28.91 19.48 -21.17
N ARG A 491 29.84 20.32 -21.61
CA ARG A 491 30.84 21.05 -20.84
C ARG A 491 30.20 22.11 -19.94
N THR A 492 30.94 22.36 -18.86
CA THR A 492 31.14 23.63 -18.14
C THR A 492 29.97 24.24 -17.37
N LEU A 493 30.08 24.02 -16.05
CA LEU A 493 29.98 25.01 -14.98
C LEU A 493 30.01 26.48 -15.44
N SER A 494 28.94 27.21 -15.13
CA SER A 494 29.00 28.62 -14.75
C SER A 494 27.91 28.92 -13.74
N ALA A 495 28.34 29.46 -12.59
CA ALA A 495 27.50 30.06 -11.57
C ALA A 495 27.05 31.45 -12.01
N GLU A 496 25.78 31.80 -11.77
CA GLU A 496 25.22 33.17 -11.69
C GLU A 496 23.82 33.02 -11.06
N SER A 497 23.65 33.29 -9.76
CA SER A 497 23.26 34.57 -9.13
C SER A 497 21.87 35.09 -9.51
N THR A 498 20.97 35.01 -8.52
CA THR A 498 19.91 35.98 -8.17
C THR A 498 18.96 36.49 -9.26
N THR A 499 17.67 36.18 -9.13
CA THR A 499 16.65 37.16 -8.73
C THR A 499 15.33 36.44 -8.41
N SER A 500 14.85 36.68 -7.20
CA SER A 500 13.52 36.33 -6.73
C SER A 500 12.56 37.44 -7.12
N GLU A 501 11.57 37.15 -7.95
CA GLU A 501 10.31 37.90 -7.98
C GLU A 501 9.16 36.89 -7.95
N GLY A 502 8.26 37.12 -7.01
CA GLY A 502 7.21 36.20 -6.63
C GLY A 502 6.01 36.23 -7.57
N ASP A 503 5.37 35.07 -7.69
CA ASP A 503 3.94 34.98 -7.89
C ASP A 503 3.46 33.58 -7.47
N ASN A 504 3.40 33.35 -6.15
CA ASN A 504 2.81 32.13 -5.58
C ASN A 504 1.31 32.34 -5.34
N ASN A 505 0.53 32.20 -6.40
CA ASN A 505 -0.87 31.78 -6.29
C ASN A 505 -0.97 30.32 -6.76
N GLU A 506 -0.35 29.41 -6.00
CA GLU A 506 -0.61 27.98 -6.18
C GLU A 506 -2.01 27.68 -5.67
N SER A 507 -2.96 27.57 -6.60
CA SER A 507 -4.23 26.92 -6.34
C SER A 507 -3.95 25.50 -5.84
N ILE A 508 -4.25 25.23 -4.58
CA ILE A 508 -4.16 23.90 -3.96
C ILE A 508 -5.06 22.96 -4.78
N THR A 509 -4.49 22.26 -5.74
CA THR A 509 -5.17 21.17 -6.44
C THR A 509 -5.19 19.97 -5.50
N PRO A 510 -6.36 19.33 -5.27
CA PRO A 510 -6.41 18.14 -4.44
C PRO A 510 -5.50 17.05 -5.04
N PRO A 511 -4.82 16.25 -4.19
CA PRO A 511 -3.96 15.18 -4.68
C PRO A 511 -4.74 14.21 -5.58
N PRO A 512 -4.09 13.62 -6.58
CA PRO A 512 -4.74 12.69 -7.51
C PRO A 512 -5.44 11.56 -6.73
N ALA A 513 -6.60 11.13 -7.22
CA ALA A 513 -7.38 10.07 -6.58
C ALA A 513 -6.66 8.72 -6.66
N TYR A 514 -5.83 8.52 -7.67
CA TYR A 514 -4.98 7.35 -7.84
C TYR A 514 -3.49 7.70 -7.78
N ASN A 515 -2.67 6.80 -7.20
CA ASN A 515 -1.22 6.97 -7.17
C ASN A 515 -0.59 6.56 -8.51
N TRP A 516 -0.56 7.50 -9.46
CA TRP A 516 -0.01 7.31 -10.80
C TRP A 516 1.49 6.98 -10.82
N GLU A 517 2.25 7.36 -9.80
CA GLU A 517 3.67 6.99 -9.70
C GLU A 517 3.87 5.49 -9.45
N LYS A 518 2.93 4.84 -8.73
CA LYS A 518 2.93 3.39 -8.50
C LYS A 518 2.77 2.61 -9.81
N ASP A 519 1.95 3.09 -10.73
CA ASP A 519 1.74 2.45 -12.05
C ASP A 519 2.93 2.65 -12.99
N LYS A 520 3.54 3.84 -13.00
CA LYS A 520 4.82 4.07 -13.71
C LYS A 520 5.93 3.15 -13.18
N ARG A 521 5.88 2.80 -11.89
CA ARG A 521 6.77 1.83 -11.25
C ARG A 521 6.38 0.36 -11.50
N LYS A 522 5.18 0.02 -11.96
CA LYS A 522 4.80 -1.37 -12.30
C LYS A 522 5.12 -1.80 -13.74
N SER A 523 5.31 -0.85 -14.66
CA SER A 523 5.52 -1.12 -16.10
C SER A 523 6.80 -1.88 -16.47
N LYS A 524 7.70 -2.17 -15.51
CA LYS A 524 8.86 -3.06 -15.72
C LYS A 524 8.59 -4.43 -15.11
N ILE A 525 7.70 -5.18 -15.74
CA ILE A 525 7.51 -6.61 -15.49
C ILE A 525 8.71 -7.33 -16.16
N PHE A 526 9.42 -8.17 -15.42
CA PHE A 526 10.53 -8.95 -15.95
C PHE A 526 9.97 -10.13 -16.75
N ASP A 527 10.17 -10.11 -18.07
CA ASP A 527 9.86 -11.21 -18.97
C ASP A 527 11.11 -12.10 -19.12
N ASP A 528 10.97 -13.41 -18.94
CA ASP A 528 12.07 -14.38 -18.98
C ASP A 528 12.58 -14.67 -20.41
N GLY A 529 12.06 -13.95 -21.41
CA GLY A 529 12.48 -14.01 -22.81
C GLY A 529 11.75 -15.09 -23.62
N THR A 530 11.04 -16.01 -22.97
CA THR A 530 10.31 -17.08 -23.66
C THR A 530 8.94 -16.63 -24.16
N ILE A 531 8.37 -15.62 -23.49
CA ILE A 531 7.09 -15.00 -23.87
C ILE A 531 7.36 -13.74 -24.72
N SER A 532 8.52 -13.11 -24.60
CA SER A 532 8.93 -11.91 -25.36
C SER A 532 8.77 -12.03 -26.87
N PHE A 533 8.97 -13.24 -27.43
CA PHE A 533 8.72 -13.47 -28.86
C PHE A 533 7.26 -13.20 -29.24
N PHE A 534 6.29 -13.63 -28.43
CA PHE A 534 4.87 -13.42 -28.72
C PHE A 534 4.40 -11.98 -28.46
N TRP A 535 5.07 -11.27 -27.55
CA TRP A 535 4.70 -9.91 -27.15
C TRP A 535 5.32 -8.82 -28.03
N ARG A 536 6.47 -9.11 -28.67
CA ARG A 536 7.12 -8.19 -29.61
C ARG A 536 6.42 -8.19 -30.96
N THR A 537 6.33 -7.01 -31.57
CA THR A 537 5.83 -6.85 -32.93
C THR A 537 6.88 -7.32 -33.95
N HIS A 538 6.55 -8.37 -34.70
CA HIS A 538 7.41 -8.90 -35.78
C HIS A 538 7.14 -8.20 -37.10
N THR A 539 7.57 -6.95 -37.20
CA THR A 539 7.32 -6.08 -38.37
C THR A 539 7.75 -6.71 -39.69
N VAL A 540 8.97 -7.26 -39.73
CA VAL A 540 9.54 -7.89 -40.94
C VAL A 540 8.82 -9.20 -41.27
N THR A 541 8.53 -10.05 -40.28
CA THR A 541 7.84 -11.32 -40.51
C THR A 541 6.43 -11.11 -41.06
N VAL A 542 5.68 -10.17 -40.47
CA VAL A 542 4.33 -9.84 -40.95
C VAL A 542 4.39 -9.25 -42.35
N LEU A 543 5.37 -8.39 -42.65
CA LEU A 543 5.58 -7.85 -44.00
C LEU A 543 5.86 -8.98 -45.01
N THR A 544 6.81 -9.88 -44.71
CA THR A 544 7.18 -10.99 -45.60
C THR A 544 5.99 -11.92 -45.87
N ILE A 545 5.24 -12.30 -44.83
CA ILE A 545 4.05 -13.16 -44.99
C ILE A 545 2.97 -12.44 -45.79
N SER A 546 2.71 -11.16 -45.50
CA SER A 546 1.68 -10.39 -46.21
C SER A 546 2.01 -10.23 -47.70
N MET A 547 3.28 -9.94 -48.02
CA MET A 547 3.75 -9.86 -49.40
C MET A 547 3.72 -11.23 -50.09
N ALA A 548 4.06 -12.32 -49.39
CA ALA A 548 3.96 -13.67 -49.95
C ALA A 548 2.51 -14.07 -50.28
N ILE A 549 1.54 -13.69 -49.44
CA ILE A 549 0.11 -13.91 -49.69
C ILE A 549 -0.35 -13.10 -50.91
N LEU A 550 0.01 -11.82 -50.99
CA LEU A 550 -0.34 -10.99 -52.16
C LEU A 550 0.32 -11.50 -53.43
N PHE A 551 1.57 -11.94 -53.36
CA PHE A 551 2.27 -12.59 -54.47
C PHE A 551 1.59 -13.89 -54.90
N TYR A 552 1.14 -14.71 -53.94
CA TYR A 552 0.40 -15.93 -54.22
C TYR A 552 -0.93 -15.63 -54.94
N VAL A 553 -1.72 -14.70 -54.41
CA VAL A 553 -2.98 -14.25 -55.01
C VAL A 553 -2.75 -13.67 -56.40
N ALA A 554 -1.71 -12.86 -56.59
CA ALA A 554 -1.43 -12.24 -57.87
C ALA A 554 -1.03 -13.23 -58.97
N ILE A 555 -0.37 -14.35 -58.63
CA ILE A 555 0.20 -15.29 -59.61
C ILE A 555 -0.62 -16.56 -59.79
N PHE A 556 -1.12 -17.15 -58.70
CA PHE A 556 -1.71 -18.48 -58.73
C PHE A 556 -3.24 -18.46 -58.76
N GLU A 557 -3.86 -17.34 -58.41
CA GLU A 557 -5.31 -17.25 -58.38
C GLU A 557 -5.90 -16.92 -59.75
N LYS A 558 -6.94 -17.65 -60.13
CA LYS A 558 -7.66 -17.41 -61.38
C LYS A 558 -8.58 -16.20 -61.22
N GLN A 559 -8.64 -15.37 -62.26
CA GLN A 559 -9.53 -14.21 -62.30
C GLN A 559 -10.99 -14.67 -62.31
N ASN A 560 -11.77 -14.22 -61.33
CA ASN A 560 -13.23 -14.35 -61.33
C ASN A 560 -13.85 -13.18 -62.09
N LEU A 561 -14.90 -13.44 -62.87
CA LEU A 561 -15.56 -12.42 -63.70
C LEU A 561 -16.66 -11.64 -62.96
N ASP A 562 -17.05 -12.08 -61.75
CA ASP A 562 -18.06 -11.38 -60.96
C ASP A 562 -17.47 -10.14 -60.28
N SER A 563 -17.90 -8.96 -60.75
CA SER A 563 -17.48 -7.67 -60.22
C SER A 563 -17.90 -7.46 -58.76
N SER A 564 -19.05 -7.98 -58.33
CA SER A 564 -19.52 -7.81 -56.94
C SER A 564 -18.62 -8.60 -55.99
N PHE A 565 -18.34 -9.85 -56.36
CA PHE A 565 -17.42 -10.72 -55.62
C PHE A 565 -16.02 -10.10 -55.51
N ASN A 566 -15.47 -9.60 -56.61
CA ASN A 566 -14.12 -9.01 -56.63
C ASN A 566 -14.03 -7.74 -55.77
N THR A 567 -15.04 -6.87 -55.83
CA THR A 567 -15.08 -5.64 -55.00
C THR A 567 -15.17 -5.97 -53.52
N LYS A 568 -16.07 -6.88 -53.11
CA LYS A 568 -16.18 -7.30 -51.69
C LYS A 568 -14.86 -7.86 -51.17
N ARG A 569 -14.24 -8.71 -51.98
CA ARG A 569 -12.96 -9.33 -51.63
C ARG A 569 -11.80 -8.32 -51.58
N GLY A 570 -11.73 -7.40 -52.54
CA GLY A 570 -10.72 -6.34 -52.56
C GLY A 570 -10.81 -5.43 -51.35
N LEU A 571 -12.01 -4.97 -51.01
CA LEU A 571 -12.25 -4.14 -49.81
C LEU A 571 -11.92 -4.89 -48.52
N LEU A 572 -12.28 -6.18 -48.44
CA LEU A 572 -11.92 -7.03 -47.30
C LEU A 572 -10.39 -7.17 -47.19
N ALA A 573 -9.68 -7.40 -48.30
CA ALA A 573 -8.23 -7.51 -48.33
C ALA A 573 -7.54 -6.21 -47.91
N CYS A 574 -8.01 -5.05 -48.41
CA CYS A 574 -7.52 -3.74 -47.99
C CYS A 574 -7.74 -3.50 -46.49
N SER A 575 -8.91 -3.86 -45.97
CA SER A 575 -9.23 -3.72 -44.55
C SER A 575 -8.35 -4.61 -43.68
N ILE A 576 -8.16 -5.88 -44.06
CA ILE A 576 -7.28 -6.82 -43.35
C ILE A 576 -5.83 -6.31 -43.37
N PHE A 577 -5.35 -5.83 -44.51
CA PHE A 577 -3.99 -5.28 -44.62
C PHE A 577 -3.81 -4.04 -43.73
N PHE A 578 -4.78 -3.12 -43.72
CA PHE A 578 -4.76 -1.96 -42.84
C PHE A 578 -4.73 -2.36 -41.37
N LEU A 579 -5.56 -3.32 -40.95
CA LEU A 579 -5.59 -3.82 -39.57
C LEU A 579 -4.26 -4.50 -39.20
N LEU A 580 -3.69 -5.33 -40.08
CA LEU A 580 -2.39 -5.99 -39.84
C LEU A 580 -1.26 -4.95 -39.71
N PHE A 581 -1.19 -3.99 -40.62
CA PHE A 581 -0.22 -2.90 -40.58
C PHE A 581 -0.38 -2.06 -39.32
N GLY A 582 -1.62 -1.66 -39.02
CA GLY A 582 -1.96 -0.86 -37.85
C GLY A 582 -1.60 -1.55 -36.53
N VAL A 583 -1.90 -2.84 -36.38
CA VAL A 583 -1.55 -3.63 -35.19
C VAL A 583 -0.04 -3.73 -34.99
N VAL A 584 0.75 -3.67 -36.05
CA VAL A 584 2.21 -3.79 -35.98
C VAL A 584 2.88 -2.46 -35.66
N ILE A 585 2.33 -1.34 -36.14
CA ILE A 585 2.96 -0.01 -36.04
C ILE A 585 2.44 0.81 -34.87
N THR A 586 1.18 0.66 -34.47
CA THR A 586 0.61 1.49 -33.41
C THR A 586 1.31 1.21 -32.06
N PRO A 587 1.56 2.24 -31.24
CA PRO A 587 2.14 2.04 -29.93
C PRO A 587 1.13 1.38 -28.97
N ASP A 588 1.61 0.83 -27.87
CA ASP A 588 0.75 0.19 -26.86
C ASP A 588 -0.14 1.20 -26.13
N GLY A 589 -1.35 0.76 -25.78
CA GLY A 589 -2.33 1.55 -25.01
C GLY A 589 -2.23 1.29 -23.51
N PRO A 590 -3.13 1.89 -22.71
CA PRO A 590 -3.15 1.64 -21.26
C PRO A 590 -3.55 0.20 -20.91
N PHE A 591 -4.22 -0.51 -21.82
CA PHE A 591 -4.55 -1.91 -21.65
C PHE A 591 -3.50 -2.79 -22.33
N ILE A 592 -3.00 -3.77 -21.57
CA ILE A 592 -1.90 -4.65 -21.96
C ILE A 592 -2.37 -6.10 -22.11
N ARG A 593 -3.36 -6.51 -21.31
CA ARG A 593 -3.87 -7.90 -21.27
C ARG A 593 -5.29 -7.97 -21.84
N PRO A 594 -5.67 -9.04 -22.55
CA PRO A 594 -4.95 -10.31 -22.66
C PRO A 594 -3.70 -10.27 -23.55
N HIS A 595 -3.65 -9.38 -24.54
CA HIS A 595 -2.45 -9.16 -25.36
C HIS A 595 -2.44 -7.72 -25.91
N PRO A 596 -1.28 -7.05 -26.03
CA PRO A 596 -1.19 -5.68 -26.56
C PRO A 596 -1.70 -5.58 -28.00
N ALA A 597 -1.47 -6.60 -28.82
CA ALA A 597 -1.96 -6.67 -30.20
C ALA A 597 -3.49 -6.58 -30.30
N LEU A 598 -4.23 -7.13 -29.32
CA LEU A 598 -5.70 -7.00 -29.30
C LEU A 598 -6.12 -5.55 -29.12
N TRP A 599 -5.48 -4.81 -28.22
CA TRP A 599 -5.83 -3.41 -27.95
C TRP A 599 -5.39 -2.48 -29.08
N ARG A 600 -4.26 -2.79 -29.73
CA ARG A 600 -3.88 -2.15 -30.99
C ARG A 600 -4.89 -2.44 -32.10
N LEU A 601 -5.40 -3.67 -32.18
CA LEU A 601 -6.45 -4.05 -33.14
C LEU A 601 -7.74 -3.28 -32.87
N VAL A 602 -8.17 -3.15 -31.61
CA VAL A 602 -9.35 -2.37 -31.22
C VAL A 602 -9.22 -0.91 -31.65
N LEU A 603 -8.05 -0.29 -31.45
CA LEU A 603 -7.78 1.06 -31.93
C LEU A 603 -7.86 1.16 -33.46
N CYS A 604 -7.23 0.24 -34.19
CA CYS A 604 -7.28 0.23 -35.66
C CYS A 604 -8.69 -0.02 -36.20
N PHE A 605 -9.45 -0.90 -35.54
CA PHE A 605 -10.85 -1.13 -35.88
C PHE A 605 -11.70 0.11 -35.63
N SER A 606 -11.40 0.89 -34.59
CA SER A 606 -12.06 2.17 -34.34
C SER A 606 -11.79 3.17 -35.47
N VAL A 607 -10.57 3.19 -36.03
CA VAL A 607 -10.25 4.07 -37.18
C VAL A 607 -11.00 3.62 -38.42
N LEU A 608 -11.04 2.31 -38.69
CA LEU A 608 -11.78 1.76 -39.82
C LEU A 608 -13.28 2.02 -39.69
N TYR A 609 -13.82 1.89 -38.47
CA TYR A 609 -15.22 2.17 -38.18
C TYR A 609 -15.55 3.65 -38.43
N GLU A 610 -14.71 4.57 -37.96
CA GLU A 610 -14.89 6.00 -38.21
C GLU A 610 -14.84 6.33 -39.71
N ILE A 611 -13.91 5.76 -40.46
CA ILE A 611 -13.83 5.95 -41.92
C ILE A 611 -15.12 5.44 -42.60
N LEU A 612 -15.65 4.29 -42.17
CA LEU A 612 -16.90 3.75 -42.68
C LEU A 612 -18.10 4.64 -42.34
N LEU A 613 -18.17 5.16 -41.11
CA LEU A 613 -19.23 6.09 -40.71
C LEU A 613 -19.18 7.39 -41.49
N ILE A 614 -17.98 7.95 -41.71
CA ILE A 614 -17.80 9.12 -42.57
C ILE A 614 -18.30 8.80 -43.98
N TYR A 615 -17.97 7.63 -44.54
CA TYR A 615 -18.48 7.24 -45.86
C TYR A 615 -20.01 7.14 -45.89
N ILE A 616 -20.63 6.53 -44.87
CA ILE A 616 -22.10 6.44 -44.72
C ILE A 616 -22.72 7.82 -44.59
N LEU A 617 -22.10 8.73 -43.82
CA LEU A 617 -22.58 10.10 -43.63
C LEU A 617 -22.73 10.86 -44.96
N PHE A 618 -21.93 10.52 -45.98
CA PHE A 618 -22.04 11.12 -47.32
C PHE A 618 -23.06 10.44 -48.24
N GLN A 619 -23.70 9.34 -47.83
CA GLN A 619 -24.76 8.67 -48.60
C GLN A 619 -26.14 9.29 -48.33
N ASN A 620 -27.14 8.86 -49.10
CA ASN A 620 -28.56 9.03 -48.74
C ASN A 620 -29.05 7.83 -47.93
N VAL A 621 -30.23 7.94 -47.31
CA VAL A 621 -30.77 6.88 -46.44
C VAL A 621 -30.99 5.57 -47.20
N ASP A 622 -31.55 5.64 -48.41
CA ASP A 622 -31.84 4.44 -49.21
C ASP A 622 -30.56 3.80 -49.76
N ASP A 623 -29.59 4.62 -50.18
CA ASP A 623 -28.26 4.15 -50.58
C ASP A 623 -27.53 3.47 -49.40
N ALA A 624 -27.61 4.05 -48.20
CA ALA A 624 -27.03 3.46 -46.99
C ALA A 624 -27.69 2.12 -46.62
N ARG A 625 -29.02 2.01 -46.73
CA ARG A 625 -29.75 0.74 -46.53
C ARG A 625 -29.37 -0.30 -47.58
N HIS A 626 -29.26 0.12 -48.84
CA HIS A 626 -28.83 -0.76 -49.92
C HIS A 626 -27.39 -1.23 -49.71
N LEU A 627 -26.48 -0.38 -49.22
CA LEU A 627 -25.11 -0.77 -48.89
C LEU A 627 -25.05 -1.88 -47.83
N LEU A 628 -25.97 -1.88 -46.85
CA LEU A 628 -26.05 -2.95 -45.85
C LEU A 628 -26.41 -4.30 -46.47
N THR A 629 -27.15 -4.33 -47.59
CA THR A 629 -27.47 -5.60 -48.30
C THR A 629 -26.24 -6.31 -48.84
N HIS A 630 -25.13 -5.58 -49.06
CA HIS A 630 -23.87 -6.19 -49.47
C HIS A 630 -23.18 -6.95 -48.33
N ILE A 631 -23.48 -6.61 -47.07
CA ILE A 631 -23.02 -7.32 -45.89
C ILE A 631 -23.88 -8.55 -45.65
N ASP A 632 -25.20 -8.36 -45.60
CA ASP A 632 -26.19 -9.43 -45.43
C ASP A 632 -27.43 -9.14 -46.30
N PRO A 633 -27.83 -10.06 -47.20
CA PRO A 633 -29.03 -9.90 -48.04
C PRO A 633 -30.35 -9.73 -47.29
N GLU A 634 -30.42 -10.08 -46.00
CA GLU A 634 -31.62 -9.91 -45.17
C GLU A 634 -31.83 -8.47 -44.66
N LEU A 635 -30.79 -7.63 -44.71
CA LEU A 635 -30.82 -6.24 -44.27
C LEU A 635 -31.47 -5.31 -45.31
N GLY A 636 -31.77 -4.08 -44.90
CA GLY A 636 -32.34 -3.05 -45.79
C GLY A 636 -33.83 -3.26 -46.10
N LYS A 637 -34.51 -4.13 -45.34
CA LYS A 637 -35.97 -4.33 -45.39
C LYS A 637 -36.63 -3.69 -44.18
N PRO A 638 -37.80 -3.04 -44.32
CA PRO A 638 -38.49 -2.43 -43.20
C PRO A 638 -38.79 -3.45 -42.10
N LEU A 639 -38.59 -3.05 -40.85
CA LEU A 639 -38.83 -3.89 -39.68
C LEU A 639 -40.34 -4.04 -39.44
N PRO A 640 -40.82 -5.20 -38.96
CA PRO A 640 -42.23 -5.36 -38.62
C PRO A 640 -42.60 -4.46 -37.43
N ASP A 641 -43.75 -3.80 -37.51
CA ASP A 641 -44.30 -3.01 -36.40
C ASP A 641 -44.66 -3.96 -35.25
N LYS A 642 -43.93 -3.84 -34.13
CA LYS A 642 -44.20 -4.59 -32.89
C LYS A 642 -44.70 -3.58 -31.86
N ASP A 643 -45.85 -3.87 -31.26
CA ASP A 643 -46.38 -3.07 -30.16
C ASP A 643 -45.68 -3.46 -28.85
N TYR A 644 -44.83 -2.56 -28.33
CA TYR A 644 -44.04 -2.78 -27.12
C TYR A 644 -44.78 -2.33 -25.84
N GLY A 645 -45.80 -1.46 -25.98
CA GLY A 645 -46.44 -0.71 -24.90
C GLY A 645 -47.94 -1.00 -24.73
N GLY A 646 -48.33 -2.27 -24.85
CA GLY A 646 -49.71 -2.74 -24.69
C GLY A 646 -50.24 -2.68 -23.24
N SER A 647 -50.95 -3.72 -22.79
CA SER A 647 -51.50 -3.78 -21.42
C SER A 647 -50.38 -3.90 -20.37
N CYS A 648 -50.24 -2.88 -19.51
CA CYS A 648 -49.28 -2.89 -18.40
C CYS A 648 -49.76 -3.60 -17.13
N ARG A 649 -50.78 -4.44 -17.23
CA ARG A 649 -51.28 -5.26 -16.12
C ARG A 649 -50.39 -6.50 -15.97
N ILE A 650 -49.82 -6.70 -14.78
CA ILE A 650 -49.03 -7.92 -14.47
C ILE A 650 -49.95 -9.16 -14.43
N TYR A 651 -51.18 -8.96 -13.96
CA TYR A 651 -52.22 -9.98 -13.95
C TYR A 651 -53.42 -9.45 -14.74
N ASP A 652 -53.71 -10.08 -15.88
CA ASP A 652 -54.86 -9.76 -16.71
C ASP A 652 -56.03 -10.69 -16.39
N TRP A 653 -57.00 -10.16 -15.65
CA TRP A 653 -58.25 -10.86 -15.33
C TRP A 653 -59.17 -11.05 -16.55
N GLU A 654 -58.90 -10.39 -17.68
CA GLU A 654 -59.70 -10.48 -18.91
C GLU A 654 -59.29 -11.67 -19.80
N ASN A 655 -58.13 -12.28 -19.54
CA ASN A 655 -57.66 -13.51 -20.21
C ASN A 655 -57.37 -14.64 -19.19
N PRO A 656 -58.40 -15.34 -18.68
CA PRO A 656 -58.24 -16.34 -17.61
C PRO A 656 -57.39 -17.56 -17.98
N SER A 657 -57.24 -17.85 -19.28
CA SER A 657 -56.43 -18.96 -19.79
C SER A 657 -54.93 -18.70 -19.73
N ASP A 658 -54.51 -17.43 -19.79
CA ASP A 658 -53.12 -17.01 -19.58
C ASP A 658 -53.07 -15.63 -18.88
N PRO A 659 -53.35 -15.57 -17.57
CA PRO A 659 -53.46 -14.31 -16.83
C PRO A 659 -52.14 -13.54 -16.73
N PHE A 660 -51.01 -14.19 -17.02
CA PHE A 660 -49.67 -13.60 -16.92
C PHE A 660 -49.02 -13.39 -18.30
N HIS A 661 -49.77 -13.48 -19.40
CA HIS A 661 -49.22 -13.35 -20.75
C HIS A 661 -48.42 -12.05 -20.94
N SER A 662 -48.92 -10.90 -20.48
CA SER A 662 -48.23 -9.61 -20.60
C SER A 662 -46.91 -9.58 -19.83
N PHE A 663 -46.84 -10.25 -18.68
CA PHE A 663 -45.59 -10.38 -17.91
C PHE A 663 -44.64 -11.38 -18.58
N ARG A 664 -45.15 -12.51 -19.07
CA ARG A 664 -44.33 -13.57 -19.70
C ARG A 664 -43.73 -13.13 -21.04
N ASP A 665 -44.48 -12.38 -21.83
CA ASP A 665 -44.03 -11.84 -23.11
C ASP A 665 -42.91 -10.80 -22.95
N LYS A 666 -42.85 -10.14 -21.79
CA LYS A 666 -41.80 -9.18 -21.39
C LYS A 666 -40.60 -9.85 -20.71
N MET A 667 -40.79 -11.01 -20.08
CA MET A 667 -39.73 -11.83 -19.49
C MET A 667 -38.99 -12.67 -20.55
N ASP A 668 -38.43 -12.01 -21.56
CA ASP A 668 -37.71 -12.65 -22.67
C ASP A 668 -36.18 -12.50 -22.53
N GLY A 669 -35.43 -12.73 -23.62
CA GLY A 669 -33.98 -12.61 -23.63
C GLY A 669 -33.45 -11.21 -23.30
N PHE A 670 -34.29 -10.16 -23.32
CA PHE A 670 -33.90 -8.80 -22.98
C PHE A 670 -33.62 -8.63 -21.49
N VAL A 671 -34.29 -9.36 -20.59
CA VAL A 671 -34.01 -9.32 -19.13
C VAL A 671 -32.56 -9.74 -18.84
N LEU A 672 -32.11 -10.84 -19.43
CA LEU A 672 -30.73 -11.30 -19.31
C LEU A 672 -29.77 -10.30 -19.98
N SER A 673 -30.17 -9.74 -21.13
CA SER A 673 -29.35 -8.76 -21.86
C SER A 673 -29.17 -7.46 -21.08
N HIS A 674 -30.18 -6.98 -20.36
CA HIS A 674 -30.10 -5.81 -19.46
C HIS A 674 -29.18 -6.10 -18.28
N PHE A 675 -29.39 -7.22 -17.58
CA PHE A 675 -28.55 -7.62 -16.45
C PHE A 675 -27.07 -7.75 -16.84
N PHE A 676 -26.77 -8.54 -17.88
CA PHE A 676 -25.40 -8.72 -18.36
C PHE A 676 -24.84 -7.44 -19.00
N GLY A 677 -25.68 -6.64 -19.64
CA GLY A 677 -25.31 -5.33 -20.18
C GLY A 677 -24.82 -4.39 -19.09
N TRP A 678 -25.53 -4.29 -17.97
CA TRP A 678 -25.12 -3.47 -16.82
C TRP A 678 -23.95 -4.05 -16.05
N TRP A 679 -23.85 -5.38 -15.95
CA TRP A 679 -22.64 -6.02 -15.47
C TRP A 679 -21.42 -5.59 -16.30
N LEU A 680 -21.49 -5.67 -17.63
CA LEU A 680 -20.42 -5.26 -18.54
C LEU A 680 -20.14 -3.75 -18.52
N LYS A 681 -21.17 -2.89 -18.48
CA LYS A 681 -21.00 -1.44 -18.33
C LYS A 681 -20.30 -1.08 -17.03
N THR A 682 -20.59 -1.79 -15.95
CA THR A 682 -19.94 -1.58 -14.66
C THR A 682 -18.45 -1.92 -14.70
N LEU A 683 -18.05 -2.93 -15.50
CA LEU A 683 -16.64 -3.25 -15.75
C LEU A 683 -15.88 -2.13 -16.49
N ILE A 684 -16.60 -1.33 -17.30
CA ILE A 684 -16.07 -0.14 -17.99
C ILE A 684 -16.00 1.07 -17.04
N LEU A 685 -17.10 1.39 -16.38
CA LEU A 685 -17.27 2.64 -15.62
C LEU A 685 -16.63 2.59 -14.22
N ARG A 686 -16.61 1.40 -13.60
CA ARG A 686 -15.89 1.08 -12.34
C ARG A 686 -16.16 2.02 -11.17
N ASP A 687 -17.31 2.68 -11.17
CA ASP A 687 -17.73 3.63 -10.14
C ASP A 687 -19.23 3.46 -9.90
N PHE A 688 -19.60 3.28 -8.63
CA PHE A 688 -20.98 3.05 -8.22
C PHE A 688 -21.90 4.22 -8.59
N TRP A 689 -21.46 5.45 -8.29
CA TRP A 689 -22.27 6.64 -8.49
C TRP A 689 -22.55 6.88 -9.99
N LEU A 690 -21.52 6.80 -10.82
CA LEU A 690 -21.65 7.00 -12.26
C LEU A 690 -22.58 5.95 -12.89
N CYS A 691 -22.46 4.68 -12.49
CA CYS A 691 -23.33 3.62 -13.00
C CYS A 691 -24.82 3.86 -12.68
N TRP A 692 -25.13 4.23 -11.43
CA TRP A 692 -26.52 4.51 -11.03
C TRP A 692 -27.09 5.74 -11.71
N VAL A 693 -26.30 6.81 -11.86
CA VAL A 693 -26.74 8.02 -12.57
C VAL A 693 -27.02 7.71 -14.04
N THR A 694 -26.16 6.93 -14.70
CA THR A 694 -26.39 6.53 -16.09
C THR A 694 -27.55 5.54 -16.22
N SER A 695 -27.79 4.68 -15.23
CA SER A 695 -28.89 3.72 -15.26
C SER A 695 -30.23 4.41 -15.16
N ILE A 696 -30.44 5.17 -14.08
CA ILE A 696 -31.68 5.93 -13.87
C ILE A 696 -31.87 6.96 -14.98
N GLY A 697 -30.79 7.62 -15.41
CA GLY A 697 -30.86 8.61 -16.47
C GLY A 697 -31.28 8.03 -17.83
N PHE A 698 -30.96 6.77 -18.12
CA PHE A 698 -31.40 6.13 -19.35
C PHE A 698 -32.89 5.77 -19.32
N GLU A 699 -33.43 5.28 -18.20
CA GLU A 699 -34.89 5.08 -18.02
C GLU A 699 -35.67 6.39 -18.23
N VAL A 700 -35.13 7.51 -17.72
CA VAL A 700 -35.73 8.84 -17.94
C VAL A 700 -35.67 9.24 -19.42
N LEU A 701 -34.60 8.88 -20.14
CA LEU A 701 -34.48 9.14 -21.57
C LEU A 701 -35.46 8.31 -22.40
N GLU A 702 -35.70 7.05 -22.04
CA GLU A 702 -36.67 6.19 -22.71
C GLU A 702 -38.07 6.78 -22.62
N TYR A 703 -38.54 7.14 -21.41
CA TYR A 703 -39.80 7.88 -21.24
C TYR A 703 -39.82 9.19 -22.02
N SER A 704 -38.70 9.89 -22.09
CA SER A 704 -38.63 11.18 -22.80
C SER A 704 -38.74 11.02 -24.31
N LEU A 705 -38.35 9.86 -24.86
CA LEU A 705 -38.17 9.62 -26.28
C LEU A 705 -39.11 8.54 -26.85
N GLU A 706 -40.03 7.99 -26.06
CA GLU A 706 -41.04 7.01 -26.50
C GLU A 706 -41.88 7.49 -27.69
N HIS A 707 -42.13 8.81 -27.78
CA HIS A 707 -42.85 9.43 -28.90
C HIS A 707 -42.04 9.44 -30.22
N GLN A 708 -40.71 9.29 -30.14
CA GLN A 708 -39.82 9.22 -31.31
C GLN A 708 -39.50 7.78 -31.69
N LEU A 709 -39.32 6.91 -30.69
CA LEU A 709 -38.98 5.51 -30.87
C LEU A 709 -40.03 4.63 -30.18
N PRO A 710 -40.88 3.92 -30.94
CA PRO A 710 -41.90 3.02 -30.37
C PRO A 710 -41.33 1.94 -29.45
N ASN A 711 -40.06 1.56 -29.65
CA ASN A 711 -39.36 0.59 -28.82
C ASN A 711 -39.15 1.04 -27.36
N PHE A 712 -39.24 2.34 -27.05
CA PHE A 712 -39.11 2.85 -25.68
C PHE A 712 -40.45 2.93 -24.94
N SER A 713 -41.56 2.60 -25.62
CA SER A 713 -42.88 2.54 -25.00
C SER A 713 -43.00 1.22 -24.23
N GLU A 714 -42.53 1.20 -22.99
CA GLU A 714 -42.57 0.04 -22.10
C GLU A 714 -43.43 0.30 -20.85
N CYS A 715 -43.58 -0.71 -20.00
CA CYS A 715 -44.44 -0.57 -18.82
C CYS A 715 -43.73 0.10 -17.65
N TRP A 716 -44.47 0.78 -16.78
CA TRP A 716 -43.86 1.48 -15.65
C TRP A 716 -43.08 0.56 -14.70
N TRP A 717 -43.55 -0.68 -14.53
CA TRP A 717 -42.88 -1.69 -13.71
C TRP A 717 -41.72 -2.35 -14.46
N ASP A 718 -41.70 -2.29 -15.79
CA ASP A 718 -40.57 -2.69 -16.65
C ASP A 718 -39.40 -1.77 -16.31
N HIS A 719 -39.54 -0.46 -16.57
CA HIS A 719 -38.53 0.56 -16.32
C HIS A 719 -37.99 0.56 -14.88
N TRP A 720 -38.86 0.69 -13.88
CA TRP A 720 -38.40 0.98 -12.52
C TRP A 720 -38.10 -0.24 -11.67
N ILE A 721 -38.87 -1.32 -11.85
CA ILE A 721 -38.71 -2.53 -11.02
C ILE A 721 -37.83 -3.52 -11.74
N LEU A 722 -38.18 -3.91 -12.97
CA LEU A 722 -37.44 -4.93 -13.69
C LEU A 722 -36.09 -4.41 -14.18
N ASP A 723 -36.05 -3.29 -14.88
CA ASP A 723 -34.83 -2.77 -15.48
C ASP A 723 -33.99 -2.03 -14.44
N ALA A 724 -34.42 -0.91 -13.89
CA ALA A 724 -33.61 -0.11 -12.96
C ALA A 724 -33.18 -0.87 -11.69
N LEU A 725 -34.12 -1.53 -11.00
CA LEU A 725 -33.85 -2.13 -9.70
C LEU A 725 -33.28 -3.55 -9.80
N ILE A 726 -33.91 -4.44 -10.57
CA ILE A 726 -33.53 -5.86 -10.64
C ILE A 726 -32.35 -6.07 -11.61
N CYS A 727 -32.52 -5.73 -12.88
CA CYS A 727 -31.52 -6.01 -13.93
C CYS A 727 -30.31 -5.11 -13.79
N ASN A 728 -30.52 -3.79 -13.85
CA ASN A 728 -29.47 -2.78 -13.81
C ASN A 728 -28.81 -2.77 -12.44
N GLY A 729 -29.59 -2.66 -11.37
CA GLY A 729 -29.09 -2.70 -9.99
C GLY A 729 -28.35 -4.00 -9.65
N GLY A 730 -28.89 -5.16 -10.05
CA GLY A 730 -28.24 -6.45 -9.89
C GLY A 730 -26.94 -6.58 -10.70
N GLY A 731 -26.96 -6.12 -11.95
CA GLY A 731 -25.80 -6.07 -12.83
C GLY A 731 -24.69 -5.16 -12.30
N ILE A 732 -25.05 -3.97 -11.77
CA ILE A 732 -24.13 -3.04 -11.11
C ILE A 732 -23.50 -3.66 -9.86
N TYR A 733 -24.31 -4.27 -9.00
CA TYR A 733 -23.82 -4.94 -7.80
C TYR A 733 -22.85 -6.08 -8.15
N LEU A 734 -23.24 -6.97 -9.05
CA LEU A 734 -22.37 -8.07 -9.50
C LEU A 734 -21.12 -7.54 -10.20
N GLY A 735 -21.24 -6.47 -10.98
CA GLY A 735 -20.14 -5.83 -11.69
C GLY A 735 -19.10 -5.27 -10.72
N LEU A 736 -19.52 -4.54 -9.70
CA LEU A 736 -18.63 -4.02 -8.65
C LEU A 736 -18.01 -5.15 -7.83
N LYS A 737 -18.77 -6.20 -7.49
CA LYS A 737 -18.21 -7.40 -6.85
C LYS A 737 -17.21 -8.12 -7.74
N THR A 738 -17.43 -8.14 -9.06
CA THR A 738 -16.48 -8.67 -10.04
C THR A 738 -15.21 -7.82 -10.07
N CYS A 739 -15.32 -6.49 -10.07
CA CYS A 739 -14.17 -5.58 -9.97
C CYS A 739 -13.37 -5.82 -8.68
N GLU A 740 -14.07 -5.97 -7.55
CA GLU A 740 -13.46 -6.26 -6.24
C GLU A 740 -12.77 -7.63 -6.22
N TYR A 741 -13.40 -8.67 -6.77
CA TYR A 741 -12.83 -10.00 -6.91
C TYR A 741 -11.59 -10.01 -7.82
N LEU A 742 -11.66 -9.27 -8.94
CA LEU A 742 -10.56 -9.17 -9.91
C LEU A 742 -9.46 -8.20 -9.48
N LYS A 743 -9.60 -7.47 -8.36
CA LYS A 743 -8.56 -6.67 -7.66
C LYS A 743 -7.45 -7.56 -7.05
N MET A 744 -7.14 -8.69 -7.70
CA MET A 744 -6.26 -9.74 -7.20
C MET A 744 -4.90 -9.19 -6.76
N LYS A 745 -4.46 -9.74 -5.63
CA LYS A 745 -3.14 -9.55 -5.02
C LYS A 745 -2.02 -9.90 -6.01
N PRO A 746 -0.82 -9.29 -5.85
CA PRO A 746 0.32 -9.47 -6.76
C PRO A 746 0.58 -10.93 -7.11
N TYR A 747 0.59 -11.22 -8.41
CA TYR A 747 0.78 -12.55 -8.97
C TYR A 747 2.25 -12.95 -8.93
N ASN A 748 2.50 -14.18 -8.49
CA ASN A 748 3.84 -14.74 -8.36
C ASN A 748 4.32 -15.35 -9.69
N TRP A 749 5.38 -14.78 -10.27
CA TRP A 749 5.88 -15.20 -11.59
C TRP A 749 6.68 -16.50 -11.46
N ARG A 750 6.10 -17.60 -11.97
CA ARG A 750 6.86 -18.81 -12.34
C ARG A 750 6.92 -18.90 -13.85
N GLY A 751 8.12 -19.14 -14.38
CA GLY A 751 8.33 -19.44 -15.81
C GLY A 751 7.54 -20.67 -16.24
N MET A 752 6.98 -20.66 -17.46
CA MET A 752 6.08 -21.70 -17.97
C MET A 752 6.70 -23.12 -17.91
N TRP A 753 8.02 -23.19 -18.06
CA TRP A 753 8.82 -24.41 -18.02
C TRP A 753 9.01 -25.01 -16.61
N LYS A 754 8.79 -24.21 -15.56
CA LYS A 754 8.83 -24.66 -14.15
C LYS A 754 7.48 -25.26 -13.70
N ILE A 755 6.46 -25.29 -14.56
CA ILE A 755 5.16 -25.89 -14.28
C ILE A 755 5.14 -27.32 -14.84
N PRO A 756 5.13 -28.36 -13.99
CA PRO A 756 5.30 -29.74 -14.43
C PRO A 756 4.07 -30.30 -15.14
N THR A 757 2.88 -29.74 -14.89
CA THR A 757 1.61 -30.26 -15.42
C THR A 757 1.14 -29.46 -16.64
N VAL A 758 0.63 -30.15 -17.67
CA VAL A 758 -0.02 -29.52 -18.83
C VAL A 758 -1.23 -28.67 -18.39
N ARG A 759 -2.02 -29.18 -17.44
CA ARG A 759 -3.12 -28.41 -16.81
C ARG A 759 -2.62 -27.13 -16.15
N GLY A 760 -1.50 -27.18 -15.43
CA GLY A 760 -0.89 -26.00 -14.83
C GLY A 760 -0.36 -25.01 -15.87
N LYS A 761 0.21 -25.49 -16.98
CA LYS A 761 0.64 -24.64 -18.10
C LYS A 761 -0.56 -23.96 -18.77
N ILE A 762 -1.64 -24.71 -19.02
CA ILE A 762 -2.90 -24.16 -19.56
C ILE A 762 -3.49 -23.14 -18.59
N MET A 763 -3.59 -23.44 -17.29
CA MET A 763 -4.10 -22.50 -16.29
C MET A 763 -3.20 -21.27 -16.14
N ARG A 764 -1.88 -21.41 -16.33
CA ARG A 764 -0.94 -20.28 -16.36
C ARG A 764 -1.14 -19.39 -17.58
N VAL A 765 -1.34 -19.98 -18.76
CA VAL A 765 -1.65 -19.27 -20.00
C VAL A 765 -2.99 -18.56 -19.84
N LEU A 766 -4.04 -19.24 -19.38
CA LEU A 766 -5.35 -18.64 -19.09
C LEU A 766 -5.25 -17.50 -18.06
N GLY A 767 -4.43 -17.66 -17.01
CA GLY A 767 -4.15 -16.60 -16.03
C GLY A 767 -3.37 -15.38 -16.57
N GLN A 768 -2.86 -15.42 -17.81
CA GLN A 768 -2.32 -14.23 -18.48
C GLN A 768 -3.43 -13.36 -19.10
N PHE A 769 -4.61 -13.94 -19.32
CA PHE A 769 -5.77 -13.23 -19.83
C PHE A 769 -6.53 -12.45 -18.73
N THR A 770 -6.15 -12.60 -17.45
CA THR A 770 -6.71 -11.79 -16.36
C THR A 770 -6.00 -10.42 -16.26
N PRO A 771 -6.72 -9.33 -15.96
CA PRO A 771 -6.12 -7.98 -15.86
C PRO A 771 -4.97 -7.90 -14.85
N HIS A 772 -4.00 -7.01 -15.11
CA HIS A 772 -2.79 -6.89 -14.28
C HIS A 772 -3.07 -6.17 -12.94
N ASP A 773 -3.97 -5.20 -12.96
CA ASP A 773 -4.50 -4.50 -11.80
C ASP A 773 -5.90 -3.97 -12.17
N TRP A 774 -6.86 -4.07 -11.24
CA TRP A 774 -8.18 -3.50 -11.39
C TRP A 774 -8.22 -2.16 -10.65
N LEU A 775 -7.93 -1.11 -11.40
CA LEU A 775 -7.98 0.26 -10.92
C LEU A 775 -9.45 0.68 -10.73
N GLU A 776 -9.77 1.08 -9.51
CA GLU A 776 -11.07 1.64 -9.11
C GLU A 776 -11.11 3.13 -9.46
N PHE A 777 -12.14 3.56 -10.20
CA PHE A 777 -12.23 4.95 -10.67
C PHE A 777 -12.93 5.83 -9.65
N SER A 778 -12.16 6.54 -8.82
CA SER A 778 -12.71 7.56 -7.91
C SER A 778 -12.80 8.91 -8.64
N TRP A 779 -13.89 9.15 -9.39
CA TRP A 779 -14.04 10.33 -10.26
C TRP A 779 -14.10 11.68 -9.51
N ARG A 780 -14.60 11.71 -8.27
CA ARG A 780 -14.73 12.91 -7.42
C ARG A 780 -15.34 14.10 -8.19
N PRO A 781 -16.57 13.97 -8.73
CA PRO A 781 -17.18 14.97 -9.62
C PRO A 781 -17.24 16.39 -9.03
N GLN A 782 -17.39 16.50 -7.71
CA GLN A 782 -17.54 17.76 -7.00
C GLN A 782 -16.22 18.47 -6.61
N SER A 783 -15.07 17.90 -6.96
CA SER A 783 -13.75 18.41 -6.54
C SER A 783 -13.36 19.75 -7.18
N SER A 784 -13.78 19.99 -8.42
CA SER A 784 -13.56 21.26 -9.12
C SER A 784 -14.63 21.46 -10.20
N LEU A 785 -14.90 22.72 -10.57
CA LEU A 785 -15.83 23.04 -11.65
C LEU A 785 -15.41 22.36 -12.97
N LYS A 786 -14.10 22.33 -13.27
CA LYS A 786 -13.57 21.66 -14.46
C LYS A 786 -13.90 20.16 -14.46
N ARG A 787 -13.71 19.47 -13.34
CA ARG A 787 -14.07 18.04 -13.21
C ARG A 787 -15.57 17.83 -13.25
N TRP A 788 -16.36 18.70 -12.65
CA TRP A 788 -17.83 18.63 -12.72
C TRP A 788 -18.34 18.72 -14.15
N CYS A 789 -17.90 19.73 -14.91
CA CYS A 789 -18.25 19.89 -16.32
C CYS A 789 -17.76 18.69 -17.16
N ALA A 790 -16.56 18.19 -16.89
CA ALA A 790 -16.06 17.00 -17.58
C ALA A 790 -16.92 15.75 -17.31
N MET A 791 -17.41 15.57 -16.07
CA MET A 791 -18.30 14.45 -15.72
C MET A 791 -19.67 14.57 -16.41
N LEU A 792 -20.24 15.77 -16.48
CA LEU A 792 -21.46 16.01 -17.26
C LEU A 792 -21.26 15.69 -18.75
N GLY A 793 -20.09 16.06 -19.30
CA GLY A 793 -19.72 15.71 -20.67
C GLY A 793 -19.59 14.20 -20.89
N ILE A 794 -18.97 13.47 -19.96
CA ILE A 794 -18.87 12.00 -20.00
C ILE A 794 -20.26 11.36 -19.98
N ILE A 795 -21.14 11.78 -19.06
CA ILE A 795 -22.52 11.27 -18.97
C ILE A 795 -23.27 11.53 -20.28
N THR A 796 -23.13 12.74 -20.84
CA THR A 796 -23.75 13.10 -22.13
C THR A 796 -23.26 12.19 -23.26
N MET A 797 -21.96 11.94 -23.35
CA MET A 797 -21.39 11.06 -24.37
C MET A 797 -21.87 9.61 -24.21
N LEU A 798 -21.99 9.11 -22.98
CA LEU A 798 -22.53 7.77 -22.72
C LEU A 798 -23.99 7.67 -23.18
N PHE A 799 -24.84 8.66 -22.87
CA PHE A 799 -26.22 8.68 -23.36
C PHE A 799 -26.31 8.76 -24.87
N LEU A 800 -25.51 9.59 -25.53
CA LEU A 800 -25.49 9.68 -27.00
C LEU A 800 -25.05 8.35 -27.65
N ALA A 801 -24.05 7.67 -27.09
CA ALA A 801 -23.62 6.37 -27.58
C ALA A 801 -24.71 5.30 -27.45
N GLU A 802 -25.43 5.31 -26.33
CA GLU A 802 -26.54 4.39 -26.06
C GLU A 802 -27.73 4.66 -26.97
N LEU A 803 -28.19 5.91 -27.06
CA LEU A 803 -29.25 6.33 -27.99
C LEU A 803 -28.88 6.00 -29.44
N GLY A 804 -27.62 6.21 -29.84
CA GLY A 804 -27.11 5.84 -31.16
C GLY A 804 -27.38 4.36 -31.51
N THR A 805 -27.37 3.45 -30.53
CA THR A 805 -27.71 2.03 -30.71
C THR A 805 -29.14 1.84 -31.21
N PHE A 806 -30.08 2.63 -30.70
CA PHE A 806 -31.50 2.52 -31.02
C PHE A 806 -31.88 3.30 -32.29
N TYR A 807 -31.37 4.52 -32.43
CA TYR A 807 -31.67 5.33 -33.62
C TYR A 807 -31.04 4.75 -34.88
N LEU A 808 -29.78 4.30 -34.85
CA LEU A 808 -29.13 3.75 -36.05
C LEU A 808 -29.82 2.47 -36.53
N LYS A 809 -30.18 1.55 -35.62
CA LYS A 809 -30.89 0.31 -36.02
C LYS A 809 -32.28 0.63 -36.58
N PHE A 810 -32.98 1.61 -36.01
CA PHE A 810 -34.31 2.01 -36.49
C PHE A 810 -34.25 2.67 -37.87
N ILE A 811 -33.35 3.65 -38.05
CA ILE A 811 -33.20 4.40 -39.30
C ILE A 811 -32.70 3.51 -40.45
N LEU A 812 -31.70 2.66 -40.18
CA LEU A 812 -31.05 1.80 -41.18
C LEU A 812 -31.73 0.43 -41.35
N TRP A 813 -32.85 0.20 -40.65
CA TRP A 813 -33.60 -1.06 -40.68
C TRP A 813 -32.75 -2.30 -40.38
N ILE A 814 -32.05 -2.26 -39.24
CA ILE A 814 -31.26 -3.39 -38.74
C ILE A 814 -32.10 -4.11 -37.68
N PRO A 815 -32.43 -5.40 -37.86
CA PRO A 815 -33.19 -6.16 -36.88
C PRO A 815 -32.47 -6.24 -35.52
N PRO A 816 -33.18 -6.12 -34.38
CA PRO A 816 -32.57 -6.20 -33.05
C PRO A 816 -31.68 -7.44 -32.78
N PRO A 817 -32.03 -8.67 -33.20
CA PRO A 817 -31.19 -9.84 -32.96
C PRO A 817 -30.01 -9.97 -33.94
N HIS A 818 -29.86 -9.03 -34.89
CA HIS A 818 -28.83 -9.13 -35.93
C HIS A 818 -27.41 -8.98 -35.36
N LEU A 819 -26.45 -9.73 -35.92
CA LEU A 819 -25.06 -9.76 -35.45
C LEU A 819 -24.35 -8.40 -35.52
N LEU A 820 -24.78 -7.47 -36.38
CA LEU A 820 -24.24 -6.11 -36.42
C LEU A 820 -24.52 -5.32 -35.14
N CYS A 821 -25.70 -5.50 -34.53
CA CYS A 821 -26.02 -4.86 -33.26
C CYS A 821 -25.12 -5.40 -32.14
N LEU A 822 -24.96 -6.73 -32.06
CA LEU A 822 -24.04 -7.36 -31.12
C LEU A 822 -22.58 -6.93 -31.36
N GLY A 823 -22.14 -6.90 -32.62
CA GLY A 823 -20.80 -6.47 -33.01
C GLY A 823 -20.50 -5.03 -32.60
N ARG A 824 -21.47 -4.12 -32.79
CA ARG A 824 -21.35 -2.72 -32.33
C ARG A 824 -21.29 -2.63 -30.81
N LEU A 825 -22.12 -3.37 -30.08
CA LEU A 825 -22.08 -3.40 -28.60
C LEU A 825 -20.74 -3.94 -28.08
N LEU A 826 -20.22 -5.02 -28.67
CA LEU A 826 -18.89 -5.56 -28.34
C LEU A 826 -17.77 -4.58 -28.67
N PHE A 827 -17.90 -3.84 -29.77
CA PHE A 827 -16.96 -2.78 -30.13
C PHE A 827 -16.92 -1.68 -29.06
N PHE A 828 -18.07 -1.11 -28.69
CA PHE A 828 -18.15 -0.09 -27.64
C PHE A 828 -17.73 -0.63 -26.27
N LEU A 829 -17.97 -1.91 -26.00
CA LEU A 829 -17.50 -2.55 -24.77
C LEU A 829 -15.97 -2.49 -24.66
N LEU A 830 -15.28 -2.96 -25.71
CA LEU A 830 -13.81 -3.05 -25.72
C LEU A 830 -13.16 -1.66 -25.85
N ALA A 831 -13.64 -0.85 -26.79
CA ALA A 831 -13.10 0.48 -27.05
C ALA A 831 -13.44 1.48 -25.93
N GLY A 832 -14.66 1.41 -25.40
CA GLY A 832 -15.14 2.24 -24.30
C GLY A 832 -14.38 1.98 -23.00
N GLY A 833 -14.03 0.72 -22.71
CA GLY A 833 -13.15 0.38 -21.57
C GLY A 833 -11.80 1.10 -21.60
N VAL A 834 -11.15 1.12 -22.77
CA VAL A 834 -9.87 1.81 -22.97
C VAL A 834 -10.04 3.32 -22.91
N ALA A 835 -11.07 3.85 -23.59
CA ALA A 835 -11.38 5.28 -23.59
C ALA A 835 -11.65 5.81 -22.17
N MET A 836 -12.48 5.12 -21.38
CA MET A 836 -12.78 5.54 -20.01
C MET A 836 -11.53 5.54 -19.11
N ARG A 837 -10.60 4.59 -19.30
CA ARG A 837 -9.32 4.57 -18.58
C ARG A 837 -8.41 5.74 -18.94
N GLU A 838 -8.37 6.14 -20.20
CA GLU A 838 -7.62 7.29 -20.69
C GLU A 838 -8.23 8.62 -20.22
N VAL A 839 -9.57 8.75 -20.25
CA VAL A 839 -10.28 9.93 -19.73
C VAL A 839 -10.05 10.09 -18.22
N PHE A 840 -10.11 8.99 -17.46
CA PHE A 840 -9.81 9.02 -16.04
C PHE A 840 -8.38 9.52 -15.77
N GLU A 841 -7.40 9.02 -16.52
CA GLU A 841 -6.01 9.48 -16.42
C GLU A 841 -5.84 10.96 -16.77
N TYR A 842 -6.51 11.42 -17.83
CA TYR A 842 -6.47 12.83 -18.23
C TYR A 842 -7.06 13.78 -17.18
N LEU A 843 -8.11 13.35 -16.46
CA LEU A 843 -8.73 14.15 -15.40
C LEU A 843 -8.02 14.04 -14.05
N ASP A 844 -7.36 12.91 -13.78
CA ASP A 844 -6.76 12.62 -12.48
C ASP A 844 -5.25 12.89 -12.38
N ASN A 845 -4.48 12.57 -13.43
CA ASN A 845 -3.03 12.75 -13.43
C ASN A 845 -2.63 14.16 -13.89
N SER A 846 -2.03 14.95 -13.00
CA SER A 846 -1.58 16.33 -13.30
C SER A 846 -0.50 16.43 -14.37
N GLU A 847 0.25 15.36 -14.63
CA GLU A 847 1.27 15.32 -15.67
C GLU A 847 0.69 14.98 -17.05
N CYS A 848 -0.52 14.41 -17.12
CA CYS A 848 -1.14 14.02 -18.38
C CYS A 848 -1.78 15.24 -19.07
N LYS A 849 -1.10 15.78 -20.08
CA LYS A 849 -1.58 16.94 -20.86
C LYS A 849 -2.29 16.57 -22.16
N LYS A 850 -2.16 15.32 -22.61
CA LYS A 850 -2.72 14.85 -23.89
C LYS A 850 -4.00 14.07 -23.65
N PHE A 851 -5.03 14.39 -24.42
CA PHE A 851 -6.25 13.58 -24.43
C PHE A 851 -5.96 12.23 -25.09
N GLY A 852 -6.55 11.17 -24.53
CA GLY A 852 -6.29 9.80 -24.98
C GLY A 852 -6.70 9.58 -26.43
N ARG A 853 -5.93 8.77 -27.15
CA ARG A 853 -6.16 8.50 -28.58
C ARG A 853 -7.45 7.72 -28.82
N GLN A 854 -7.74 6.75 -27.96
CA GLN A 854 -8.96 5.95 -28.07
C GLN A 854 -10.16 6.79 -27.64
N SER A 855 -9.99 7.60 -26.59
CA SER A 855 -11.00 8.55 -26.10
C SER A 855 -11.41 9.55 -27.16
N TRP A 856 -10.43 10.12 -27.85
CA TRP A 856 -10.65 11.06 -28.95
C TRP A 856 -11.43 10.39 -30.09
N LEU A 857 -11.00 9.20 -30.49
CA LEU A 857 -11.61 8.49 -31.61
C LEU A 857 -13.04 8.01 -31.30
N ILE A 858 -13.30 7.53 -30.08
CA ILE A 858 -14.66 7.17 -29.66
C ILE A 858 -15.57 8.40 -29.58
N SER A 859 -15.04 9.54 -29.14
CA SER A 859 -15.79 10.79 -29.17
C SER A 859 -16.14 11.19 -30.60
N ALA A 860 -15.21 11.05 -31.55
CA ALA A 860 -15.47 11.31 -32.97
C ALA A 860 -16.54 10.35 -33.52
N ILE A 861 -16.44 9.05 -33.25
CA ILE A 861 -17.42 8.04 -33.66
C ILE A 861 -18.82 8.39 -33.16
N ILE A 862 -18.98 8.69 -31.86
CA ILE A 862 -20.29 9.03 -31.29
C ILE A 862 -20.85 10.29 -31.96
N ILE A 863 -20.02 11.32 -32.18
CA ILE A 863 -20.44 12.54 -32.86
C ILE A 863 -20.87 12.23 -34.30
N THR A 864 -20.08 11.46 -35.05
CA THR A 864 -20.39 11.07 -36.43
C THR A 864 -21.67 10.24 -36.51
N GLU A 865 -21.89 9.30 -35.58
CA GLU A 865 -23.14 8.54 -35.47
C GLU A 865 -24.35 9.47 -35.23
N VAL A 866 -24.22 10.44 -34.30
CA VAL A 866 -25.28 11.44 -34.06
C VAL A 866 -25.55 12.26 -35.32
N LEU A 867 -24.53 12.66 -36.07
CA LEU A 867 -24.71 13.37 -37.33
C LEU A 867 -25.44 12.54 -38.38
N ILE A 868 -25.15 11.22 -38.46
CA ILE A 868 -25.88 10.29 -39.34
C ILE A 868 -27.34 10.21 -38.91
N VAL A 869 -27.62 10.06 -37.62
CA VAL A 869 -28.99 10.02 -37.07
C VAL A 869 -29.75 11.30 -37.39
N LEU A 870 -29.13 12.47 -37.20
CA LEU A 870 -29.74 13.76 -37.53
C LEU A 870 -30.00 13.90 -39.03
N LYS A 871 -29.07 13.48 -39.88
CA LYS A 871 -29.20 13.58 -41.34
C LYS A 871 -30.29 12.65 -41.88
N PHE A 872 -30.29 11.40 -41.45
CA PHE A 872 -31.16 10.36 -42.00
C PHE A 872 -32.52 10.28 -41.30
N GLY A 873 -32.56 10.64 -40.02
CA GLY A 873 -33.75 10.57 -39.17
C GLY A 873 -34.36 11.93 -38.84
N TRP A 874 -34.07 12.99 -39.62
CA TRP A 874 -34.51 14.36 -39.32
C TRP A 874 -36.00 14.46 -38.98
N ASN A 875 -36.85 13.76 -39.74
CA ASN A 875 -38.31 13.78 -39.56
C ASN A 875 -38.76 13.16 -38.22
N ILE A 876 -37.96 12.27 -37.63
CA ILE A 876 -38.24 11.61 -36.35
C ILE A 876 -37.70 12.47 -35.20
N VAL A 877 -36.46 12.94 -35.32
CA VAL A 877 -35.79 13.71 -34.26
C VAL A 877 -36.42 15.08 -34.03
N THR A 878 -37.03 15.67 -35.07
CA THR A 878 -37.71 16.97 -34.99
C THR A 878 -39.16 16.90 -34.51
N LEU A 879 -39.66 15.72 -34.16
CA LEU A 879 -40.97 15.59 -33.52
C LEU A 879 -41.00 16.43 -32.24
N PRO A 880 -42.04 17.25 -32.03
CA PRO A 880 -42.11 18.13 -30.87
C PRO A 880 -42.26 17.28 -29.60
N PHE A 881 -41.43 17.58 -28.60
CA PHE A 881 -41.54 16.95 -27.30
C PHE A 881 -42.92 17.21 -26.67
N PRO A 882 -43.54 16.21 -26.06
CA PRO A 882 -44.74 16.42 -25.25
C PRO A 882 -44.50 17.49 -24.18
N PHE A 883 -45.54 18.27 -23.85
CA PHE A 883 -45.42 19.40 -22.92
C PHE A 883 -44.87 18.98 -21.54
N HIS A 884 -45.34 17.85 -21.01
CA HIS A 884 -44.91 17.33 -19.72
C HIS A 884 -43.41 16.93 -19.71
N ILE A 885 -42.90 16.35 -20.81
CA ILE A 885 -41.48 16.04 -20.96
C ILE A 885 -40.63 17.31 -21.05
N THR A 886 -41.12 18.32 -21.76
CA THR A 886 -40.42 19.61 -21.87
C THR A 886 -40.29 20.29 -20.51
N VAL A 887 -41.36 20.30 -19.72
CA VAL A 887 -41.35 20.84 -18.34
C VAL A 887 -40.40 20.06 -17.45
N LEU A 888 -40.38 18.73 -17.57
CA LEU A 888 -39.46 17.86 -16.82
C LEU A 888 -38.00 18.23 -17.09
N TRP A 889 -37.58 18.28 -18.36
CA TRP A 889 -36.19 18.60 -18.72
C TRP A 889 -35.80 20.04 -18.37
N LEU A 890 -36.70 21.02 -18.57
CA LEU A 890 -36.45 22.39 -18.14
C LEU A 890 -36.22 22.46 -16.62
N THR A 891 -37.02 21.74 -15.85
CA THR A 891 -36.87 21.67 -14.39
C THR A 891 -35.54 21.02 -14.00
N ILE A 892 -35.18 19.89 -14.63
CA ILE A 892 -33.88 19.21 -14.39
C ILE A 892 -32.70 20.14 -14.70
N ILE A 893 -32.73 20.83 -15.85
CA ILE A 893 -31.65 21.74 -16.27
C ILE A 893 -31.52 22.92 -15.29
N ILE A 894 -32.65 23.52 -14.88
CA ILE A 894 -32.65 24.62 -13.91
C ILE A 894 -32.10 24.15 -12.57
N LEU A 895 -32.56 23.01 -12.05
CA LEU A 895 -32.07 22.45 -10.78
C LEU A 895 -30.57 22.12 -10.85
N LEU A 896 -30.11 21.53 -11.95
CA LEU A 896 -28.70 21.21 -12.17
C LEU A 896 -27.84 22.47 -12.23
N PHE A 897 -28.32 23.53 -12.90
CA PHE A 897 -27.66 24.82 -12.94
C PHE A 897 -27.58 25.47 -11.56
N LEU A 898 -28.71 25.55 -10.84
CA LEU A 898 -28.78 26.09 -9.48
C LEU A 898 -27.85 25.33 -8.53
N TRP A 899 -27.84 23.99 -8.61
CA TRP A 899 -26.94 23.14 -7.84
C TRP A 899 -25.46 23.41 -8.16
N THR A 900 -25.13 23.55 -9.45
CA THR A 900 -23.75 23.86 -9.90
C THR A 900 -23.30 25.22 -9.38
N VAL A 901 -24.16 26.23 -9.46
CA VAL A 901 -23.91 27.58 -8.91
C VAL A 901 -23.74 27.53 -7.39
N TYR A 902 -24.62 26.81 -6.70
CA TYR A 902 -24.56 26.65 -5.25
C TYR A 902 -23.25 26.00 -4.79
N GLN A 903 -22.89 24.85 -5.36
CA GLN A 903 -21.74 24.05 -4.93
C GLN A 903 -20.40 24.77 -5.14
N PHE A 904 -20.22 25.47 -6.27
CA PHE A 904 -18.91 26.02 -6.63
C PHE A 904 -18.74 27.51 -6.33
N TRP A 905 -19.82 28.28 -6.18
CA TRP A 905 -19.78 29.71 -5.86
C TRP A 905 -20.33 30.01 -4.46
N PHE A 906 -21.58 29.66 -4.15
CA PHE A 906 -22.19 30.01 -2.86
C PHE A 906 -21.55 29.30 -1.67
N LYS A 907 -21.27 28.00 -1.77
CA LYS A 907 -20.64 27.23 -0.68
C LYS A 907 -19.26 27.80 -0.29
N LYS A 908 -18.49 28.27 -1.28
CA LYS A 908 -17.21 28.96 -1.06
C LYS A 908 -17.39 30.35 -0.45
N LEU A 909 -18.40 31.10 -0.88
CA LEU A 909 -18.76 32.42 -0.33
C LEU A 909 -19.18 32.31 1.15
N ILE A 910 -20.02 31.33 1.50
CA ILE A 910 -20.45 31.07 2.88
C ILE A 910 -19.24 30.67 3.75
N HIS A 911 -18.40 29.74 3.27
CA HIS A 911 -17.16 29.37 3.99
C HIS A 911 -16.18 30.54 4.15
N TRP A 912 -16.05 31.40 3.15
CA TRP A 912 -15.22 32.59 3.21
C TRP A 912 -15.78 33.61 4.20
N HIS A 913 -17.10 33.83 4.20
CA HIS A 913 -17.75 34.75 5.12
C HIS A 913 -17.67 34.26 6.56
N HIS A 914 -17.78 32.94 6.79
CA HIS A 914 -17.61 32.33 8.10
C HIS A 914 -16.16 32.41 8.61
N ARG A 915 -15.15 32.24 7.73
CA ARG A 915 -13.75 32.47 8.10
C ARG A 915 -13.44 33.93 8.40
N ARG A 916 -14.10 34.87 7.72
CA ARG A 916 -13.91 36.31 7.92
C ARG A 916 -14.62 36.84 9.18
N SER A 917 -15.73 36.23 9.58
CA SER A 917 -16.42 36.53 10.84
C SER A 917 -15.76 35.89 12.07
N SER A 918 -14.92 34.86 11.88
CA SER A 918 -14.15 34.19 12.94
C SER A 918 -12.66 34.59 13.00
N ALA A 919 -12.24 35.62 12.25
CA ALA A 919 -10.88 36.15 12.33
C ALA A 919 -10.74 37.06 13.56
N PRO A 920 -9.75 36.86 14.46
CA PRO A 920 -9.57 37.72 15.62
C PRO A 920 -9.14 39.12 15.17
N VAL A 921 -9.90 40.13 15.58
CA VAL A 921 -9.55 41.54 15.42
C VAL A 921 -8.33 41.82 16.28
N ILE A 922 -7.17 42.01 15.66
CA ILE A 922 -5.99 42.58 16.31
C ILE A 922 -6.29 44.06 16.55
N GLN A 923 -6.76 44.40 17.75
CA GLN A 923 -6.77 45.77 18.24
C GLN A 923 -5.34 46.17 18.61
N LEU A 924 -4.76 47.05 17.80
CA LEU A 924 -3.59 47.85 18.17
C LEU A 924 -3.92 48.66 19.43
N GLN A 925 -3.13 48.46 20.48
CA GLN A 925 -3.16 49.29 21.69
C GLN A 925 -2.83 50.74 21.35
N SER A 926 -3.70 51.66 21.76
CA SER A 926 -3.32 53.02 22.11
C SER A 926 -3.36 53.14 23.62
N GLU A 927 -2.17 53.32 24.21
CA GLU A 927 -1.98 53.73 25.59
C GLU A 927 -2.67 55.08 25.84
N THR A 928 -3.54 55.17 26.85
CA THR A 928 -3.59 56.33 27.75
C THR A 928 -4.46 56.02 28.98
N GLU A 929 -3.78 56.06 30.12
CA GLU A 929 -4.21 56.65 31.39
C GLU A 929 -5.36 56.07 32.23
N GLN A 930 -4.97 55.91 33.50
CA GLN A 930 -5.74 56.23 34.72
C GLN A 930 -6.64 55.15 35.34
N SER A 931 -6.01 54.44 36.26
CA SER A 931 -6.25 54.58 37.71
C SER A 931 -7.48 53.92 38.35
N THR A 932 -7.16 53.24 39.45
CA THR A 932 -7.98 52.97 40.64
C THR A 932 -9.01 51.82 40.59
N ASN A 933 -8.72 50.85 41.48
CA ASN A 933 -9.57 50.45 42.61
C ASN A 933 -10.53 49.24 42.49
N TYR A 934 -10.33 48.37 43.50
CA TYR A 934 -11.27 47.48 44.20
C TYR A 934 -11.53 46.04 43.70
N SER A 935 -10.89 45.12 44.44
CA SER A 935 -11.39 43.96 45.18
C SER A 935 -12.66 43.16 44.75
N SER A 936 -12.49 41.86 44.99
CA SER A 936 -13.39 40.91 45.68
C SER A 936 -14.62 40.34 44.96
N ASP A 937 -14.59 39.01 44.92
CA ASP A 937 -15.68 38.09 45.28
C ASP A 937 -16.65 37.58 44.20
N ASP A 938 -16.48 36.26 43.99
CA ASP A 938 -17.48 35.20 44.12
C ASP A 938 -18.43 34.78 42.97
N ASN A 939 -18.30 33.47 42.71
CA ASN A 939 -19.34 32.48 42.57
C ASN A 939 -20.36 32.54 41.41
N SER A 940 -20.27 31.47 40.63
CA SER A 940 -21.33 30.48 40.39
C SER A 940 -22.01 30.42 39.01
N THR A 941 -22.23 29.16 38.64
CA THR A 941 -23.30 28.62 37.78
C THR A 941 -23.17 28.70 36.25
N LEU A 942 -22.70 27.57 35.70
CA LEU A 942 -23.56 26.60 34.99
C LEU A 942 -24.43 27.17 33.86
N ARG A 943 -24.01 26.95 32.61
CA ARG A 943 -24.94 26.49 31.56
C ARG A 943 -24.22 25.86 30.37
N ARG A 944 -24.39 24.53 30.28
CA ARG A 944 -24.31 23.75 29.04
C ARG A 944 -25.10 24.44 27.93
N ARG A 945 -24.50 24.58 26.76
CA ARG A 945 -25.23 24.57 25.49
C ARG A 945 -24.48 23.72 24.48
N THR A 946 -24.96 22.49 24.35
CA THR A 946 -24.92 21.68 23.15
C THR A 946 -25.49 22.50 21.99
N ILE A 947 -24.71 22.72 20.94
CA ILE A 947 -25.25 22.99 19.61
C ILE A 947 -24.48 22.09 18.65
N LEU A 948 -25.22 21.07 18.19
CA LEU A 948 -24.98 20.38 16.94
C LEU A 948 -25.14 21.39 15.80
N GLU A 949 -24.11 21.51 14.97
CA GLU A 949 -24.21 21.68 13.51
C GLU A 949 -22.91 21.23 12.84
#